data_AF-A0A3M7QX35-F1
#
_entry.id   AF-A0A3M7QX35-F1
#
_cell.length_a   1.000
_cell.length_b   1.000
_cell.length_c   1.000
_cell.angle_alpha   90.00
_cell.angle_beta   90.00
_cell.angle_gamma   90.00
#
_symmetry.space_group_name_H-M   'P 1'
#
loop_
_entity.id
_entity.type
_entity.pdbx_description
1 polymer ?
#
loop_
_entity_poly.entity_id
_entity_poly.type
_entity_poly.pdbx_seq_one_letter_code
_entity_poly.pdbx_strand_id
1 'polypeptide(L)'
;MSNNDNQRIAIPTVDQIAKDAITQIAHRFWSQQDATKPLEPFDPNLIEDIYLNELLKTNFSLRRIMLLEFSQYLENYLWKNFQSDQTTKAHLLSIVIMVNEKFRERVFAWDCFRTHNQSEFPAFFTSILHLCLDKSTQGQPYQLSYQEQSILIKFLDNCINSLEVEIVRLQVQKICGFPMWASVCENRRDFEFKQFPKLKKYWKAIQKQDQKLSQTELDKVNFERFFFKNLINKFLKVISNCPKQEDGQLDEDFKYSTNYLERFIELLVDIESLLPTRRFFNTLLDDTNLLSHCCLSDMVKNSDQKYNLFKQLFEMLKFYVKFEIDDQTGEAKTEPQVLEYHYNKLKSLQRGVFKYFREDLLTFSLTNISTIDKRDTLLKHLSGLSNDRLYSLAEYLHLVPSRESIQDLEYSSEFLIEVIVWHMQLRDSQLDVLNSMPLYPTEDIIWNETLVPSDFRQTTFHDTCLALPKLNLQFLTLNDYLMRNFNLFRLEAAYELRQDIEDACIRLKPYYSFEEQTVCFGAWSRMAQPIANFTLTEVGSPNVGEQAPSRVKADVTLDLDFLRDDVRKEWESLRKHDIGFLVTLRPTFSKEQKYDPKDSFLRQMGLLCVRGCEIEGMLGPEGKLIEEGPMYSKPKFTDASRTYRVHLDRNQYKIDNEKFVATKSKEDLYTTFNVFIRRRPKENNFKSILESIRDLMNTNFVVPDWLSDLLLGYGEPNQAHYRSLKKPEPIPTLDFYDTFLDYDHLKASFPGYQLVLKDGQFSAPFRLSFEDLKADINEKKIIVEPYVPINRGPYPKNIPKKNQVKFTPTQIEAIKSG
;
A
#
# COMPACT_ATOMS: atom_id res chain seq x y z
N MET A 1 -38.58 13.58 -4.41
CA MET A 1 -38.11 14.91 -3.98
C MET A 1 -36.76 14.70 -3.32
N SER A 2 -35.71 14.95 -4.09
CA SER A 2 -34.31 14.66 -3.79
C SER A 2 -33.68 15.75 -2.93
N ASN A 3 -33.60 15.52 -1.62
CA ASN A 3 -32.60 16.21 -0.80
C ASN A 3 -31.28 15.44 -0.97
N ASN A 4 -30.48 15.88 -1.94
CA ASN A 4 -29.06 15.55 -1.97
C ASN A 4 -28.41 16.22 -0.75
N ASP A 5 -28.04 15.42 0.24
CA ASP A 5 -27.18 15.81 1.35
C ASP A 5 -25.76 16.11 0.83
N ASN A 6 -25.62 17.25 0.16
CA ASN A 6 -24.36 17.92 -0.16
C ASN A 6 -23.95 18.88 0.99
N GLN A 7 -24.21 18.50 2.24
CA GLN A 7 -23.66 19.22 3.39
C GLN A 7 -22.29 18.62 3.70
N ARG A 8 -21.24 19.46 3.75
CA ARG A 8 -19.97 19.12 4.38
C ARG A 8 -20.27 18.33 5.65
N ILE A 9 -19.73 17.11 5.80
CA ILE A 9 -19.76 16.40 7.09
C ILE A 9 -18.89 17.24 8.03
N ALA A 10 -19.50 18.25 8.64
CA ALA A 10 -18.84 19.13 9.57
C ALA A 10 -18.58 18.33 10.85
N ILE A 11 -17.31 18.26 11.25
CA ILE A 11 -16.94 17.82 12.60
C ILE A 11 -17.83 18.60 13.57
N PRO A 12 -18.65 17.93 14.39
CA PRO A 12 -19.64 18.61 15.21
C PRO A 12 -18.95 19.58 16.15
N THR A 13 -19.48 20.80 16.26
CA THR A 13 -18.91 21.80 17.18
C THR A 13 -19.12 21.35 18.64
N VAL A 14 -18.28 21.81 19.56
CA VAL A 14 -18.37 21.47 21.00
C VAL A 14 -19.78 21.70 21.56
N ASP A 15 -20.46 22.76 21.13
CA ASP A 15 -21.83 23.08 21.52
C ASP A 15 -22.88 22.10 20.96
N GLN A 16 -22.65 21.56 19.76
CA GLN A 16 -23.51 20.55 19.15
C GLN A 16 -23.32 19.18 19.81
N ILE A 17 -22.09 18.85 20.20
CA ILE A 17 -21.76 17.63 20.95
C ILE A 17 -22.44 17.66 22.32
N ALA A 18 -22.34 18.77 23.06
CA ALA A 18 -22.90 18.88 24.41
C ALA A 18 -24.44 18.74 24.47
N LYS A 19 -25.16 19.11 23.40
CA LYS A 19 -26.62 19.03 23.33
C LYS A 19 -27.14 17.69 22.79
N ASP A 20 -26.27 16.84 22.26
CA ASP A 20 -26.67 15.60 21.62
C ASP A 20 -27.20 14.56 22.62
N ALA A 21 -28.17 13.75 22.19
CA ALA A 21 -28.76 12.69 23.00
C ALA A 21 -27.73 11.64 23.45
N ILE A 22 -26.77 11.28 22.58
CA ILE A 22 -25.71 10.32 22.92
C ILE A 22 -24.85 10.86 24.06
N THR A 23 -24.50 12.15 24.01
CA THR A 23 -23.68 12.80 25.05
C THR A 23 -24.42 12.84 26.39
N GLN A 24 -25.73 13.07 26.39
CA GLN A 24 -26.53 13.02 27.61
C GLN A 24 -26.60 11.61 28.19
N ILE A 25 -26.74 10.58 27.35
CA ILE A 25 -26.70 9.17 27.78
C ILE A 25 -25.30 8.84 28.33
N ALA A 26 -24.24 9.26 27.64
CA ALA A 26 -22.87 9.06 28.09
C ALA A 26 -22.65 9.64 29.49
N HIS A 27 -23.09 10.87 29.76
CA HIS A 27 -22.98 11.49 31.08
C HIS A 27 -23.75 10.77 32.18
N ARG A 28 -24.79 10.00 31.86
CA ARG A 28 -25.53 9.21 32.84
C ARG A 28 -24.84 7.89 33.15
N PHE A 29 -24.26 7.22 32.15
CA PHE A 29 -23.86 5.82 32.27
C PHE A 29 -22.35 5.56 32.27
N TRP A 30 -21.51 6.34 31.56
CA TRP A 30 -20.08 5.99 31.41
C TRP A 30 -19.08 7.16 31.31
N SER A 31 -19.53 8.38 31.05
CA SER A 31 -18.67 9.56 30.87
C SER A 31 -18.74 10.48 32.09
N GLN A 32 -17.69 10.48 32.92
CA GLN A 32 -17.60 11.34 34.11
C GLN A 32 -17.01 12.71 33.77
N GLN A 33 -17.85 13.74 33.64
CA GLN A 33 -17.39 15.14 33.62
C GLN A 33 -17.42 15.79 35.02
N ASP A 34 -18.38 15.41 35.86
CA ASP A 34 -18.51 15.89 37.25
C ASP A 34 -18.24 14.75 38.24
N ALA A 35 -17.14 14.82 38.99
CA ALA A 35 -16.75 13.82 39.99
C ALA A 35 -17.74 13.68 41.17
N THR A 36 -18.81 14.48 41.20
CA THR A 36 -19.79 14.58 42.29
C THR A 36 -21.09 13.82 42.03
N LYS A 37 -21.38 13.40 40.79
CA LYS A 37 -22.57 12.59 40.47
C LYS A 37 -22.18 11.14 40.18
N PRO A 38 -22.76 10.15 40.88
CA PRO A 38 -22.52 8.74 40.58
C PRO A 38 -23.15 8.38 39.23
N LEU A 39 -22.44 7.55 38.45
CA LEU A 39 -22.96 6.96 37.22
C LEU A 39 -24.07 5.94 37.54
N GLU A 40 -25.04 5.81 36.64
CA GLU A 40 -26.06 4.76 36.70
C GLU A 40 -25.44 3.36 36.49
N PRO A 41 -26.05 2.29 37.04
CA PRO A 41 -25.55 0.94 36.88
C PRO A 41 -25.61 0.47 35.43
N PHE A 42 -24.82 -0.55 35.10
CA PHE A 42 -24.79 -1.16 33.76
C PHE A 42 -26.17 -1.72 33.37
N ASP A 43 -26.63 -1.39 32.17
CA ASP A 43 -27.87 -1.89 31.56
C ASP A 43 -27.56 -2.49 30.18
N PRO A 44 -27.66 -3.82 30.02
CA PRO A 44 -27.47 -4.48 28.72
C PRO A 44 -28.42 -3.98 27.62
N ASN A 45 -29.64 -3.59 27.97
CA ASN A 45 -30.63 -3.14 26.98
C ASN A 45 -30.24 -1.82 26.33
N LEU A 46 -29.48 -0.97 27.04
CA LEU A 46 -28.99 0.28 26.50
C LEU A 46 -28.07 0.06 25.29
N ILE A 47 -27.28 -1.03 25.28
CA ILE A 47 -26.41 -1.37 24.15
C ILE A 47 -27.26 -1.72 22.92
N GLU A 48 -28.33 -2.50 23.11
CA GLU A 48 -29.29 -2.83 22.04
C GLU A 48 -29.98 -1.57 21.50
N ASP A 49 -30.44 -0.68 22.39
CA ASP A 49 -31.12 0.56 22.01
C ASP A 49 -30.20 1.50 21.22
N ILE A 50 -28.94 1.66 21.65
CA ILE A 50 -27.94 2.45 20.92
C ILE A 50 -27.66 1.80 19.56
N TYR A 51 -27.48 0.48 19.52
CA TYR A 51 -27.20 -0.21 18.27
C TYR A 51 -28.34 -0.07 17.26
N LEU A 52 -29.59 -0.33 17.67
CA LEU A 52 -30.74 -0.31 16.78
C LEU A 52 -31.12 1.12 16.37
N ASN A 53 -31.19 2.06 17.33
CA ASN A 53 -31.74 3.39 17.07
C ASN A 53 -30.68 4.39 16.58
N GLU A 54 -29.43 4.25 17.02
CA GLU A 54 -28.38 5.22 16.70
C GLU A 54 -27.43 4.74 15.61
N LEU A 55 -27.13 3.45 15.54
CA LEU A 55 -26.24 2.90 14.53
C LEU A 55 -27.02 2.36 13.33
N LEU A 56 -27.87 1.35 13.52
CA LEU A 56 -28.56 0.65 12.43
C LEU A 56 -29.56 1.58 11.70
N LYS A 57 -30.43 2.28 12.44
CA LYS A 57 -31.44 3.18 11.86
C LYS A 57 -30.84 4.36 11.09
N THR A 58 -29.61 4.77 11.41
CA THR A 58 -28.91 5.85 10.72
C THR A 58 -27.98 5.35 9.62
N ASN A 59 -28.07 4.07 9.26
CA ASN A 59 -27.17 3.39 8.31
C ASN A 59 -25.69 3.57 8.67
N PHE A 60 -25.37 3.40 9.96
CA PHE A 60 -24.02 3.56 10.52
C PHE A 60 -23.43 4.95 10.26
N SER A 61 -24.21 6.00 10.50
CA SER A 61 -23.77 7.37 10.30
C SER A 61 -22.49 7.67 11.09
N LEU A 62 -21.44 8.08 10.36
CA LEU A 62 -20.13 8.44 10.90
C LEU A 62 -20.22 9.39 12.10
N ARG A 63 -21.12 10.38 12.02
CA ARG A 63 -21.33 11.35 13.09
C ARG A 63 -21.77 10.69 14.41
N ARG A 64 -22.65 9.68 14.37
CA ARG A 64 -23.09 8.98 15.59
C ARG A 64 -21.95 8.11 16.15
N ILE A 65 -21.19 7.45 15.28
CA ILE A 65 -20.03 6.63 15.64
C ILE A 65 -18.95 7.49 16.33
N MET A 66 -18.59 8.64 15.74
CA MET A 66 -17.64 9.59 16.33
C MET A 66 -18.07 10.07 17.72
N LEU A 67 -19.36 10.38 17.91
CA LEU A 67 -19.87 10.83 19.21
C LEU A 67 -19.74 9.73 20.28
N LEU A 68 -20.01 8.48 19.92
CA LEU A 68 -19.86 7.33 20.83
C LEU A 68 -18.39 7.11 21.19
N GLU A 69 -17.48 7.11 20.21
CA GLU A 69 -16.05 6.93 20.45
C GLU A 69 -15.48 8.07 21.31
N PHE A 70 -15.79 9.32 20.98
CA PHE A 70 -15.34 10.50 21.72
C PHE A 70 -15.80 10.47 23.20
N SER A 71 -16.95 9.85 23.45
CA SER A 71 -17.48 9.67 24.82
C SER A 71 -16.84 8.51 25.60
N GLN A 72 -15.87 7.80 25.02
CA GLN A 72 -15.20 6.61 25.58
C GLN A 72 -16.17 5.43 25.81
N TYR A 73 -17.09 5.22 24.87
CA TYR A 73 -18.10 4.15 24.95
C TYR A 73 -17.45 2.76 25.03
N LEU A 74 -16.34 2.54 24.32
CA LEU A 74 -15.63 1.26 24.31
C LEU A 74 -15.01 0.94 25.68
N GLU A 75 -14.22 1.86 26.22
CA GLU A 75 -13.41 1.66 27.42
C GLU A 75 -14.25 1.62 28.67
N ASN A 76 -15.23 2.53 28.79
CA ASN A 76 -15.95 2.74 30.04
C ASN A 76 -17.26 1.96 30.13
N TYR A 77 -17.86 1.56 29.00
CA TYR A 77 -19.16 0.86 28.99
C TYR A 77 -19.11 -0.51 28.32
N LEU A 78 -18.66 -0.62 27.07
CA LEU A 78 -18.76 -1.86 26.30
C LEU A 78 -17.83 -2.96 26.84
N TRP A 79 -16.51 -2.71 26.85
CA TRP A 79 -15.53 -3.75 27.16
C TRP A 79 -15.47 -4.09 28.65
N LYS A 80 -15.57 -3.05 29.50
CA LYS A 80 -15.58 -3.20 30.96
C LYS A 80 -16.70 -4.14 31.45
N ASN A 81 -17.85 -4.12 30.78
CA ASN A 81 -19.02 -4.95 31.12
C ASN A 81 -19.20 -6.16 30.19
N PHE A 82 -18.19 -6.49 29.36
CA PHE A 82 -18.25 -7.63 28.46
C PHE A 82 -18.13 -8.96 29.21
N GLN A 83 -19.02 -9.90 28.93
CA GLN A 83 -19.02 -11.27 29.46
C GLN A 83 -19.42 -12.25 28.37
N SER A 84 -18.60 -13.27 28.08
CA SER A 84 -18.81 -14.20 26.95
C SER A 84 -20.19 -14.87 26.92
N ASP A 85 -20.77 -15.14 28.09
CA ASP A 85 -21.97 -15.98 28.21
C ASP A 85 -23.27 -15.20 27.95
N GLN A 86 -23.23 -13.88 28.04
CA GLN A 86 -24.40 -12.99 27.94
C GLN A 86 -24.33 -12.04 26.73
N THR A 87 -23.40 -12.27 25.81
CA THR A 87 -23.17 -11.35 24.68
C THR A 87 -24.30 -11.41 23.66
N THR A 88 -24.71 -10.24 23.18
CA THR A 88 -25.64 -10.11 22.06
C THR A 88 -24.92 -9.69 20.78
N LYS A 89 -25.63 -9.78 19.64
CA LYS A 89 -25.12 -9.28 18.35
C LYS A 89 -24.77 -7.79 18.44
N ALA A 90 -25.63 -6.99 19.05
CA ALA A 90 -25.43 -5.55 19.20
C ALA A 90 -24.18 -5.22 20.03
N HIS A 91 -23.92 -5.96 21.11
CA HIS A 91 -22.73 -5.76 21.93
C HIS A 91 -21.45 -6.07 21.16
N LEU A 92 -21.41 -7.20 20.46
CA LEU A 92 -20.26 -7.60 19.64
C LEU A 92 -19.99 -6.57 18.53
N LEU A 93 -21.01 -6.21 17.75
CA LEU A 93 -20.85 -5.24 16.65
C LEU A 93 -20.52 -3.84 17.17
N SER A 94 -21.08 -3.40 18.29
CA SER A 94 -20.73 -2.10 18.89
C SER A 94 -19.24 -2.03 19.25
N ILE A 95 -18.66 -3.09 19.83
CA ILE A 95 -17.23 -3.15 20.13
C ILE A 95 -16.41 -3.05 18.83
N VAL A 96 -16.77 -3.85 17.83
CA VAL A 96 -16.12 -3.89 16.50
C VAL A 96 -16.15 -2.51 15.83
N ILE A 97 -17.28 -1.82 15.87
CA ILE A 97 -17.44 -0.47 15.29
C ILE A 97 -16.54 0.54 16.00
N MET A 98 -16.49 0.53 17.33
CA MET A 98 -15.62 1.45 18.08
C MET A 98 -14.13 1.17 17.83
N VAL A 99 -13.72 -0.09 17.68
CA VAL A 99 -12.34 -0.42 17.30
C VAL A 99 -12.03 0.12 15.91
N ASN A 100 -12.88 -0.14 14.93
CA ASN A 100 -12.70 0.36 13.56
C ASN A 100 -12.62 1.90 13.52
N GLU A 101 -13.44 2.59 14.33
CA GLU A 101 -13.43 4.04 14.46
C GLU A 101 -12.10 4.56 15.03
N LYS A 102 -11.53 3.90 16.05
CA LYS A 102 -10.21 4.28 16.57
C LYS A 102 -9.11 4.15 15.51
N PHE A 103 -9.15 3.11 14.67
CA PHE A 103 -8.23 2.99 13.53
C PHE A 103 -8.43 4.13 12.51
N ARG A 104 -9.68 4.54 12.27
CA ARG A 104 -10.04 5.66 11.39
C ARG A 104 -9.44 6.98 11.87
N GLU A 105 -9.55 7.26 13.17
CA GLU A 105 -9.00 8.45 13.84
C GLU A 105 -7.49 8.34 14.15
N ARG A 106 -6.86 7.22 13.79
CA ARG A 106 -5.44 6.92 14.06
C ARG A 106 -5.09 6.96 15.55
N VAL A 107 -6.03 6.52 16.39
CA VAL A 107 -5.86 6.35 17.83
C VAL A 107 -5.59 4.87 18.14
N PHE A 108 -4.75 4.59 19.13
CA PHE A 108 -4.44 3.22 19.52
C PHE A 108 -5.69 2.50 20.07
N ALA A 109 -6.10 1.42 19.40
CA ALA A 109 -7.38 0.76 19.69
C ALA A 109 -7.31 -0.35 20.75
N TRP A 110 -6.11 -0.85 21.08
CA TRP A 110 -5.98 -2.15 21.77
C TRP A 110 -5.76 -2.06 23.29
N ASP A 111 -5.53 -0.87 23.85
CA ASP A 111 -5.15 -0.73 25.27
C ASP A 111 -6.25 -1.18 26.24
N CYS A 112 -7.52 -0.92 25.91
CA CYS A 112 -8.64 -1.31 26.77
C CYS A 112 -8.76 -2.82 26.97
N PHE A 113 -8.39 -3.60 25.95
CA PHE A 113 -8.38 -5.06 25.99
C PHE A 113 -7.22 -5.63 26.83
N ARG A 114 -6.19 -4.82 27.11
CA ARG A 114 -5.05 -5.20 27.97
C ARG A 114 -5.31 -4.88 29.44
N THR A 115 -6.07 -3.81 29.72
CA THR A 115 -6.27 -3.32 31.09
C THR A 115 -7.44 -3.97 31.81
N HIS A 116 -8.50 -4.34 31.08
CA HIS A 116 -9.71 -4.95 31.63
C HIS A 116 -10.05 -6.25 30.91
N ASN A 117 -10.61 -7.23 31.63
CA ASN A 117 -11.20 -8.47 31.09
C ASN A 117 -10.35 -9.19 30.02
N GLN A 118 -9.03 -9.19 30.16
CA GLN A 118 -8.11 -9.76 29.16
C GLN A 118 -8.41 -11.24 28.85
N SER A 119 -8.90 -12.01 29.83
CA SER A 119 -9.29 -13.42 29.67
C SER A 119 -10.48 -13.63 28.73
N GLU A 120 -11.32 -12.60 28.51
CA GLU A 120 -12.51 -12.68 27.65
C GLU A 120 -12.19 -12.46 26.17
N PHE A 121 -11.03 -11.87 25.85
CA PHE A 121 -10.65 -11.55 24.47
C PHE A 121 -10.65 -12.77 23.52
N PRO A 122 -10.13 -13.96 23.90
CA PRO A 122 -10.23 -15.15 23.06
C PRO A 122 -11.68 -15.57 22.75
N ALA A 123 -12.58 -15.48 23.74
CA ALA A 123 -13.98 -15.81 23.57
C ALA A 123 -14.68 -14.77 22.67
N PHE A 124 -14.43 -13.48 22.89
CA PHE A 124 -14.86 -12.38 22.03
C PHE A 124 -14.45 -12.62 20.57
N PHE A 125 -13.16 -12.86 20.33
CA PHE A 125 -12.63 -13.09 18.99
C PHE A 125 -13.30 -14.30 18.31
N THR A 126 -13.48 -15.40 19.03
CA THR A 126 -14.18 -16.59 18.52
C THR A 126 -15.63 -16.28 18.13
N SER A 127 -16.35 -15.50 18.93
CA SER A 127 -17.71 -15.04 18.61
C SER A 127 -17.74 -14.16 17.35
N ILE A 128 -16.73 -13.31 17.13
CA ILE A 128 -16.58 -12.52 15.90
C ILE A 128 -16.35 -13.43 14.68
N LEU A 129 -15.52 -14.47 14.79
CA LEU A 129 -15.32 -15.45 13.70
C LEU A 129 -16.62 -16.16 13.34
N HIS A 130 -17.43 -16.55 14.35
CA HIS A 130 -18.75 -17.13 14.11
C HIS A 130 -19.68 -16.15 13.38
N LEU A 131 -19.72 -14.88 13.81
CA LEU A 131 -20.49 -13.81 13.14
C LEU A 131 -20.08 -13.63 11.67
N CYS A 132 -18.78 -13.64 11.36
CA CYS A 132 -18.31 -13.50 9.97
C CYS A 132 -18.87 -14.59 9.03
N LEU A 133 -19.19 -15.77 9.58
CA LEU A 133 -19.77 -16.91 8.87
C LEU A 133 -21.30 -17.04 9.05
N ASP A 134 -21.97 -16.01 9.57
CA ASP A 134 -23.41 -15.98 9.89
C ASP A 134 -23.85 -17.09 10.87
N LYS A 135 -22.91 -17.65 11.63
CA LYS A 135 -23.17 -18.68 12.64
C LYS A 135 -23.37 -18.03 14.01
N SER A 136 -24.31 -18.57 14.79
CA SER A 136 -24.44 -18.23 16.20
C SER A 136 -23.87 -19.33 17.10
N THR A 137 -23.27 -18.93 18.21
CA THR A 137 -22.91 -19.82 19.32
C THR A 137 -24.16 -20.38 20.04
N GLN A 138 -25.34 -19.77 19.85
CA GLN A 138 -26.61 -20.13 20.49
C GLN A 138 -27.63 -20.81 19.52
N GLY A 139 -27.20 -21.19 18.31
CA GLY A 139 -27.93 -22.15 17.45
C GLY A 139 -28.80 -21.59 16.32
N GLN A 140 -29.26 -20.32 16.36
CA GLN A 140 -29.96 -19.68 15.23
C GLN A 140 -28.98 -18.83 14.40
N PRO A 141 -28.87 -19.01 13.08
CA PRO A 141 -27.94 -18.23 12.26
C PRO A 141 -28.30 -16.73 12.31
N TYR A 142 -27.28 -15.88 12.39
CA TYR A 142 -27.50 -14.44 12.35
C TYR A 142 -27.79 -14.02 10.91
N GLN A 143 -28.87 -13.26 10.68
CA GLN A 143 -29.04 -12.54 9.42
C GLN A 143 -28.27 -11.23 9.53
N LEU A 144 -27.09 -11.18 8.91
CA LEU A 144 -26.26 -9.98 8.83
C LEU A 144 -26.44 -9.26 7.50
N SER A 145 -26.65 -7.95 7.55
CA SER A 145 -26.62 -7.13 6.33
C SER A 145 -25.21 -7.08 5.74
N TYR A 146 -25.07 -6.79 4.45
CA TYR A 146 -23.75 -6.63 3.83
C TYR A 146 -22.92 -5.51 4.49
N GLN A 147 -23.56 -4.49 5.08
CA GLN A 147 -22.88 -3.46 5.87
C GLN A 147 -22.28 -4.04 7.15
N GLU A 148 -23.08 -4.77 7.95
CA GLU A 148 -22.60 -5.42 9.17
C GLU A 148 -21.44 -6.39 8.85
N GLN A 149 -21.55 -7.13 7.74
CA GLN A 149 -20.49 -8.01 7.27
C GLN A 149 -19.22 -7.23 6.87
N SER A 150 -19.35 -6.10 6.19
CA SER A 150 -18.21 -5.24 5.81
C SER A 150 -17.47 -4.69 7.04
N ILE A 151 -18.22 -4.30 8.08
CA ILE A 151 -17.68 -3.83 9.37
C ILE A 151 -16.85 -4.95 10.04
N LEU A 152 -17.35 -6.19 10.02
CA LEU A 152 -16.63 -7.35 10.56
C LEU A 152 -15.36 -7.67 9.76
N ILE A 153 -15.43 -7.64 8.43
CA ILE A 153 -14.24 -7.83 7.57
C ILE A 153 -13.19 -6.75 7.87
N LYS A 154 -13.61 -5.49 8.04
CA LYS A 154 -12.68 -4.42 8.38
C LYS A 154 -12.02 -4.60 9.74
N PHE A 155 -12.75 -5.14 10.71
CA PHE A 155 -12.17 -5.46 12.01
C PHE A 155 -11.15 -6.60 11.93
N LEU A 156 -11.45 -7.67 11.16
CA LEU A 156 -10.48 -8.74 10.92
C LEU A 156 -9.21 -8.21 10.23
N ASP A 157 -9.38 -7.31 9.26
CA ASP A 157 -8.28 -6.61 8.59
C ASP A 157 -7.43 -5.82 9.60
N ASN A 158 -8.06 -5.07 10.51
CA ASN A 158 -7.37 -4.37 11.59
C ASN A 158 -6.63 -5.33 12.55
N CYS A 159 -7.20 -6.50 12.85
CA CYS A 159 -6.52 -7.53 13.65
C CYS A 159 -5.28 -8.10 12.95
N ILE A 160 -5.37 -8.38 11.65
CA ILE A 160 -4.24 -8.87 10.83
C ILE A 160 -3.14 -7.82 10.73
N ASN A 161 -3.49 -6.55 10.68
CA ASN A 161 -2.54 -5.45 10.68
C ASN A 161 -1.93 -5.12 12.06
N SER A 162 -2.33 -5.81 13.13
CA SER A 162 -1.92 -5.53 14.52
C SER A 162 -1.21 -6.71 15.19
N LEU A 163 -0.39 -7.46 14.46
CA LEU A 163 0.32 -8.65 14.99
C LEU A 163 1.40 -8.32 16.02
N GLU A 164 1.82 -7.07 16.13
CA GLU A 164 2.68 -6.58 17.21
C GLU A 164 1.99 -6.67 18.57
N VAL A 165 0.64 -6.59 18.59
CA VAL A 165 -0.16 -6.72 19.80
C VAL A 165 -0.33 -8.20 20.16
N GLU A 166 0.29 -8.61 21.27
CA GLU A 166 0.35 -10.02 21.69
C GLU A 166 -1.03 -10.69 21.80
N ILE A 167 -2.01 -10.05 22.46
CA ILE A 167 -3.36 -10.61 22.62
C ILE A 167 -4.07 -10.88 21.27
N VAL A 168 -3.82 -10.04 20.27
CA VAL A 168 -4.37 -10.18 18.91
C VAL A 168 -3.60 -11.28 18.16
N ARG A 169 -2.26 -11.21 18.19
CA ARG A 169 -1.36 -12.17 17.54
C ARG A 169 -1.68 -13.61 17.93
N LEU A 170 -1.91 -13.87 19.22
CA LEU A 170 -2.23 -15.21 19.72
C LEU A 170 -3.54 -15.77 19.16
N GLN A 171 -4.53 -14.92 18.83
CA GLN A 171 -5.77 -15.38 18.21
C GLN A 171 -5.63 -15.52 16.68
N VAL A 172 -4.99 -14.56 16.01
CA VAL A 172 -4.77 -14.59 14.55
C VAL A 172 -3.91 -15.80 14.14
N GLN A 173 -2.92 -16.18 14.94
CA GLN A 173 -2.10 -17.38 14.68
C GLN A 173 -2.90 -18.68 14.62
N LYS A 174 -4.07 -18.76 15.27
CA LYS A 174 -4.92 -19.96 15.23
C LYS A 174 -5.61 -20.13 13.87
N ILE A 175 -5.95 -19.03 13.21
CA ILE A 175 -6.64 -19.01 11.92
C ILE A 175 -5.70 -18.90 10.72
N CYS A 176 -4.50 -18.32 10.88
CA CYS A 176 -3.47 -18.19 9.84
C CYS A 176 -2.27 -19.15 10.00
N GLY A 177 -2.30 -20.05 10.98
CA GLY A 177 -1.20 -20.97 11.26
C GLY A 177 -1.19 -22.21 10.36
N PHE A 178 -0.09 -22.96 10.39
CA PHE A 178 0.06 -24.21 9.63
C PHE A 178 -1.11 -25.21 9.72
N PRO A 179 -1.81 -25.38 10.88
CA PRO A 179 -2.97 -26.27 10.95
C PRO A 179 -4.10 -25.96 9.96
N MET A 180 -4.18 -24.73 9.43
CA MET A 180 -5.16 -24.34 8.42
C MET A 180 -5.12 -25.21 7.15
N TRP A 181 -3.99 -25.85 6.86
CA TRP A 181 -3.87 -26.79 5.74
C TRP A 181 -4.80 -28.00 5.87
N ALA A 182 -5.43 -28.24 7.03
CA ALA A 182 -6.53 -29.20 7.15
C ALA A 182 -7.63 -28.97 6.10
N SER A 183 -7.84 -27.71 5.70
CA SER A 183 -8.82 -27.28 4.69
C SER A 183 -8.33 -27.33 3.23
N VAL A 184 -7.04 -27.55 3.01
CA VAL A 184 -6.43 -27.71 1.66
C VAL A 184 -6.63 -29.14 1.17
N CYS A 185 -6.83 -29.32 -0.15
CA CYS A 185 -6.99 -30.64 -0.75
C CYS A 185 -5.80 -31.56 -0.43
N GLU A 186 -6.07 -32.85 -0.21
CA GLU A 186 -5.03 -33.80 0.23
C GLU A 186 -3.89 -33.94 -0.78
N ASN A 187 -4.25 -34.06 -2.07
CA ASN A 187 -3.29 -34.13 -3.18
C ASN A 187 -2.39 -32.88 -3.23
N ARG A 188 -2.97 -31.71 -2.98
CA ARG A 188 -2.22 -30.44 -2.95
C ARG A 188 -1.28 -30.39 -1.74
N ARG A 189 -1.74 -30.77 -0.55
CA ARG A 189 -0.88 -30.87 0.64
C ARG A 189 0.31 -31.80 0.42
N ASP A 190 0.07 -32.98 -0.15
CA ASP A 190 1.14 -33.94 -0.41
C ASP A 190 2.13 -33.46 -1.46
N PHE A 191 1.69 -32.66 -2.43
CA PHE A 191 2.57 -31.95 -3.36
C PHE A 191 3.48 -30.96 -2.61
N GLU A 192 2.93 -30.13 -1.73
CA GLU A 192 3.72 -29.17 -0.93
C GLU A 192 4.70 -29.87 0.02
N PHE A 193 4.31 -31.01 0.61
CA PHE A 193 5.20 -31.82 1.43
C PHE A 193 6.39 -32.42 0.67
N LYS A 194 6.26 -32.65 -0.64
CA LYS A 194 7.41 -33.09 -1.46
C LYS A 194 8.41 -31.94 -1.67
N GLN A 195 7.92 -30.71 -1.78
CA GLN A 195 8.77 -29.52 -1.88
C GLN A 195 9.48 -29.23 -0.55
N PHE A 196 8.75 -29.34 0.57
CA PHE A 196 9.28 -29.10 1.92
C PHE A 196 9.03 -30.30 2.87
N PRO A 197 9.88 -31.34 2.83
CA PRO A 197 9.67 -32.58 3.59
C PRO A 197 9.55 -32.41 5.11
N LYS A 198 10.15 -31.35 5.67
CA LYS A 198 10.05 -31.04 7.11
C LYS A 198 8.60 -30.79 7.56
N LEU A 199 7.76 -30.17 6.72
CA LEU A 199 6.36 -29.88 7.02
C LEU A 199 5.55 -31.17 7.27
N LYS A 200 5.86 -32.25 6.56
CA LYS A 200 5.21 -33.55 6.75
C LYS A 200 5.41 -34.10 8.18
N LYS A 201 6.58 -33.83 8.79
CA LYS A 201 6.86 -34.23 10.17
C LYS A 201 6.01 -33.44 11.16
N TYR A 202 5.90 -32.13 10.97
CA TYR A 202 5.05 -31.26 11.80
C TYR A 202 3.57 -31.61 11.64
N TRP A 203 3.13 -31.91 10.42
CA TRP A 203 1.76 -32.34 10.14
C TRP A 203 1.38 -33.60 10.92
N LYS A 204 2.26 -34.62 10.92
CA LYS A 204 2.08 -35.83 11.73
C LYS A 204 2.05 -35.55 13.23
N ALA A 205 2.77 -34.53 13.72
CA ALA A 205 2.73 -34.14 15.12
C ALA A 205 1.39 -33.49 15.49
N ILE A 206 0.83 -32.64 14.62
CA ILE A 206 -0.51 -32.06 14.77
C ILE A 206 -1.57 -33.16 14.82
N GLN A 207 -1.52 -34.10 13.86
CA GLN A 207 -2.47 -35.24 13.85
C GLN A 207 -2.41 -36.09 15.13
N LYS A 208 -1.22 -36.27 15.71
CA LYS A 208 -1.06 -36.97 17.01
C LYS A 208 -1.57 -36.16 18.20
N GLN A 209 -1.55 -34.83 18.11
CA GLN A 209 -2.15 -33.96 19.14
C GLN A 209 -3.67 -33.99 19.03
N ASP A 210 -4.21 -33.97 17.81
CA ASP A 210 -5.66 -34.03 17.56
C ASP A 210 -6.30 -35.31 18.13
N GLN A 211 -5.59 -36.44 18.05
CA GLN A 211 -6.03 -37.71 18.64
C GLN A 211 -6.18 -37.67 20.17
N LYS A 212 -5.63 -36.66 20.85
CA LYS A 212 -5.72 -36.50 22.31
C LYS A 212 -6.82 -35.54 22.74
N LEU A 213 -7.40 -34.78 21.81
CA LEU A 213 -8.44 -33.81 22.10
C LEU A 213 -9.79 -34.49 22.26
N SER A 214 -10.65 -33.93 23.11
CA SER A 214 -12.07 -34.32 23.12
C SER A 214 -12.76 -33.88 21.82
N GLN A 215 -13.90 -34.48 21.49
CA GLN A 215 -14.63 -34.14 20.26
C GLN A 215 -14.99 -32.65 20.19
N THR A 216 -15.43 -32.06 21.30
CA THR A 216 -15.80 -30.64 21.38
C THR A 216 -14.62 -29.70 21.21
N GLU A 217 -13.44 -30.07 21.73
CA GLU A 217 -12.20 -29.31 21.52
C GLU A 217 -11.72 -29.43 20.07
N LEU A 218 -11.80 -30.64 19.50
CA LEU A 218 -11.44 -30.89 18.12
C LEU A 218 -12.33 -30.10 17.14
N ASP A 219 -13.64 -30.01 17.43
CA ASP A 219 -14.58 -29.22 16.62
C ASP A 219 -14.26 -27.72 16.66
N LYS A 220 -13.88 -27.18 17.84
CA LYS A 220 -13.40 -25.79 17.97
C LYS A 220 -12.13 -25.54 17.16
N VAL A 221 -11.15 -26.43 17.29
CA VAL A 221 -9.88 -26.33 16.56
C VAL A 221 -10.11 -26.46 15.05
N ASN A 222 -10.99 -27.37 14.62
CA ASN A 222 -11.35 -27.51 13.20
C ASN A 222 -12.11 -26.30 12.69
N PHE A 223 -12.97 -25.68 13.49
CA PHE A 223 -13.61 -24.42 13.11
C PHE A 223 -12.56 -23.34 12.79
N GLU A 224 -11.55 -23.15 13.65
CA GLU A 224 -10.45 -22.20 13.43
C GLU A 224 -9.66 -22.54 12.15
N ARG A 225 -9.31 -23.82 11.94
CA ARG A 225 -8.56 -24.28 10.75
C ARG A 225 -9.29 -24.07 9.43
N PHE A 226 -10.62 -24.21 9.42
CA PHE A 226 -11.45 -24.08 8.23
C PHE A 226 -12.06 -22.68 8.08
N PHE A 227 -11.79 -21.76 9.01
CA PHE A 227 -12.40 -20.43 9.05
C PHE A 227 -12.24 -19.69 7.70
N PHE A 228 -11.00 -19.51 7.24
CA PHE A 228 -10.74 -18.78 5.99
C PHE A 228 -11.25 -19.51 4.74
N LYS A 229 -11.18 -20.86 4.68
CA LYS A 229 -11.78 -21.61 3.57
C LYS A 229 -13.28 -21.36 3.49
N ASN A 230 -13.97 -21.39 4.65
CA ASN A 230 -15.40 -21.13 4.73
C ASN A 230 -15.74 -19.66 4.41
N LEU A 231 -14.90 -18.73 4.84
CA LEU A 231 -15.08 -17.30 4.57
C LEU A 231 -14.87 -16.98 3.08
N ILE A 232 -13.87 -17.59 2.45
CA ILE A 232 -13.66 -17.54 0.99
C ILE A 232 -14.86 -18.13 0.26
N ASN A 233 -15.38 -19.29 0.69
CA ASN A 233 -16.58 -19.87 0.09
C ASN A 233 -17.80 -18.95 0.22
N LYS A 234 -17.93 -18.20 1.32
CA LYS A 234 -18.96 -17.18 1.48
C LYS A 234 -18.77 -16.05 0.46
N PHE A 235 -17.57 -15.51 0.34
CA PHE A 235 -17.22 -14.52 -0.68
C PHE A 235 -17.56 -15.00 -2.10
N LEU A 236 -17.20 -16.24 -2.44
CA LEU A 236 -17.46 -16.83 -3.76
C LEU A 236 -18.95 -16.93 -4.08
N LYS A 237 -19.80 -17.17 -3.07
CA LYS A 237 -21.27 -17.13 -3.23
C LYS A 237 -21.80 -15.71 -3.44
N VAL A 238 -21.22 -14.72 -2.78
CA VAL A 238 -21.65 -13.32 -2.93
C VAL A 238 -21.25 -12.78 -4.30
N ILE A 239 -20.02 -13.04 -4.77
CA ILE A 239 -19.57 -12.57 -6.09
C ILE A 239 -20.33 -13.25 -7.23
N SER A 240 -20.71 -14.53 -7.10
CA SER A 240 -21.51 -15.23 -8.11
C SER A 240 -22.96 -14.74 -8.18
N ASN A 241 -23.52 -14.33 -7.04
CA ASN A 241 -24.91 -13.89 -6.92
C ASN A 241 -25.02 -12.36 -6.75
N CYS A 242 -23.99 -11.62 -7.15
CA CYS A 242 -23.96 -10.17 -6.97
C CYS A 242 -25.17 -9.53 -7.69
N PRO A 243 -25.95 -8.67 -7.00
CA PRO A 243 -27.06 -7.95 -7.62
C PRO A 243 -26.58 -7.19 -8.87
N LYS A 244 -27.44 -7.08 -9.88
CA LYS A 244 -27.14 -6.29 -11.08
C LYS A 244 -27.83 -4.95 -10.96
N GLN A 245 -27.06 -3.86 -11.11
CA GLN A 245 -27.65 -2.53 -11.16
C GLN A 245 -28.37 -2.34 -12.51
N GLU A 246 -29.70 -2.23 -12.47
CA GLU A 246 -30.50 -1.76 -13.61
C GLU A 246 -30.41 -0.23 -13.71
N ASP A 247 -30.35 0.30 -14.93
CA ASP A 247 -30.13 1.73 -15.19
C ASP A 247 -31.16 2.62 -14.47
N GLY A 248 -30.69 3.44 -13.52
CA GLY A 248 -31.45 4.58 -12.97
C GLY A 248 -31.86 4.52 -11.50
N GLN A 249 -31.64 3.41 -10.77
CA GLN A 249 -31.81 3.36 -9.31
C GLN A 249 -30.51 2.95 -8.60
N LEU A 250 -30.19 3.64 -7.51
CA LEU A 250 -29.16 3.22 -6.55
C LEU A 250 -29.73 2.07 -5.74
N ASP A 251 -29.48 0.84 -6.18
CA ASP A 251 -29.79 -0.33 -5.38
C ASP A 251 -28.82 -0.40 -4.20
N GLU A 252 -29.33 -0.16 -2.99
CA GLU A 252 -28.55 -0.20 -1.75
C GLU A 252 -27.91 -1.58 -1.55
N ASP A 253 -28.60 -2.67 -1.94
CA ASP A 253 -28.08 -4.02 -1.82
C ASP A 253 -26.88 -4.25 -2.76
N PHE A 254 -26.93 -3.70 -3.98
CA PHE A 254 -25.78 -3.71 -4.89
C PHE A 254 -24.59 -2.95 -4.32
N LYS A 255 -24.82 -1.74 -3.76
CA LYS A 255 -23.76 -0.93 -3.16
C LYS A 255 -23.10 -1.65 -1.98
N TYR A 256 -23.89 -2.19 -1.06
CA TYR A 256 -23.36 -2.81 0.15
C TYR A 256 -22.69 -4.16 -0.14
N SER A 257 -23.24 -4.97 -1.06
CA SER A 257 -22.59 -6.20 -1.51
C SER A 257 -21.26 -5.92 -2.22
N THR A 258 -21.19 -4.89 -3.07
CA THR A 258 -19.94 -4.46 -3.71
C THR A 258 -18.90 -4.02 -2.67
N ASN A 259 -19.28 -3.20 -1.69
CA ASN A 259 -18.37 -2.77 -0.62
C ASN A 259 -17.86 -3.97 0.20
N TYR A 260 -18.72 -4.95 0.51
CA TYR A 260 -18.31 -6.19 1.17
C TYR A 260 -17.24 -6.94 0.35
N LEU A 261 -17.44 -7.09 -0.96
CA LEU A 261 -16.50 -7.75 -1.85
C LEU A 261 -15.17 -6.98 -1.94
N GLU A 262 -15.21 -5.65 -2.02
CA GLU A 262 -14.01 -4.81 -2.04
C GLU A 262 -13.22 -4.90 -0.73
N ARG A 263 -13.90 -4.81 0.43
CA ARG A 263 -13.28 -5.01 1.75
C ARG A 263 -12.70 -6.41 1.91
N PHE A 264 -13.34 -7.42 1.31
CA PHE A 264 -12.83 -8.77 1.34
C PHE A 264 -11.53 -8.90 0.54
N ILE A 265 -11.43 -8.28 -0.64
CA ILE A 265 -10.17 -8.26 -1.40
C ILE A 265 -9.11 -7.46 -0.65
N GLU A 266 -9.44 -6.34 -0.01
CA GLU A 266 -8.52 -5.59 0.87
C GLU A 266 -7.94 -6.50 1.97
N LEU A 267 -8.79 -7.27 2.67
CA LEU A 267 -8.36 -8.25 3.67
C LEU A 267 -7.39 -9.28 3.08
N LEU A 268 -7.68 -9.82 1.90
CA LEU A 268 -6.80 -10.80 1.25
C LEU A 268 -5.45 -10.19 0.85
N VAL A 269 -5.45 -8.95 0.34
CA VAL A 269 -4.23 -8.21 0.03
C VAL A 269 -3.35 -8.09 1.27
N ASP A 270 -3.94 -7.69 2.40
CA ASP A 270 -3.19 -7.48 3.63
C ASP A 270 -2.63 -8.79 4.20
N ILE A 271 -3.42 -9.87 4.19
CA ILE A 271 -2.97 -11.22 4.57
C ILE A 271 -1.77 -11.67 3.72
N GLU A 272 -1.85 -11.47 2.41
CA GLU A 272 -0.82 -11.87 1.45
C GLU A 272 0.41 -10.95 1.49
N SER A 273 0.27 -9.73 1.99
CA SER A 273 1.34 -8.72 2.08
C SER A 273 2.21 -8.83 3.34
N LEU A 274 1.85 -9.72 4.27
CA LEU A 274 2.55 -9.95 5.55
C LEU A 274 3.03 -11.40 5.64
N LEU A 275 4.34 -11.61 5.73
CA LEU A 275 4.93 -12.96 5.75
C LEU A 275 4.33 -13.92 6.80
N PRO A 276 4.08 -13.50 8.07
CA PRO A 276 3.55 -14.40 9.10
C PRO A 276 2.17 -14.97 8.78
N THR A 277 1.33 -14.21 8.07
CA THR A 277 -0.03 -14.63 7.67
C THR A 277 -0.01 -15.30 6.30
N ARG A 278 0.82 -14.80 5.37
CA ARG A 278 1.01 -15.32 4.02
C ARG A 278 1.51 -16.77 3.99
N ARG A 279 2.50 -17.11 4.85
CA ARG A 279 3.30 -18.35 4.78
C ARG A 279 2.51 -19.64 4.52
N PHE A 280 1.33 -19.77 5.10
CA PHE A 280 0.45 -20.92 4.90
C PHE A 280 -0.85 -20.57 4.17
N PHE A 281 -1.27 -19.30 4.24
CA PHE A 281 -2.49 -18.81 3.60
C PHE A 281 -2.37 -18.76 2.07
N ASN A 282 -1.22 -18.42 1.51
CA ASN A 282 -1.03 -18.34 0.06
C ASN A 282 -1.37 -19.66 -0.65
N THR A 283 -0.95 -20.80 -0.08
CA THR A 283 -1.33 -22.14 -0.58
C THR A 283 -2.84 -22.39 -0.48
N LEU A 284 -3.49 -21.96 0.61
CA LEU A 284 -4.94 -22.11 0.76
C LEU A 284 -5.69 -21.26 -0.28
N LEU A 285 -5.27 -20.01 -0.47
CA LEU A 285 -5.88 -19.10 -1.44
C LEU A 285 -5.76 -19.67 -2.86
N ASP A 286 -4.59 -20.20 -3.22
CA ASP A 286 -4.34 -20.89 -4.49
C ASP A 286 -5.24 -22.14 -4.65
N ASP A 287 -5.41 -22.96 -3.61
CA ASP A 287 -6.31 -24.15 -3.60
C ASP A 287 -7.79 -23.78 -3.77
N THR A 288 -8.20 -22.58 -3.34
CA THR A 288 -9.60 -22.12 -3.49
C THR A 288 -9.94 -21.66 -4.91
N ASN A 289 -8.95 -21.45 -5.77
CA ASN A 289 -9.11 -20.88 -7.11
C ASN A 289 -9.88 -19.53 -7.11
N LEU A 290 -9.81 -18.75 -6.03
CA LEU A 290 -10.53 -17.49 -5.88
C LEU A 290 -10.23 -16.52 -7.03
N LEU A 291 -8.98 -16.43 -7.47
CA LEU A 291 -8.58 -15.50 -8.53
C LEU A 291 -9.24 -15.85 -9.85
N SER A 292 -9.34 -17.14 -10.19
CA SER A 292 -10.02 -17.61 -11.40
C SER A 292 -11.52 -17.30 -11.35
N HIS A 293 -12.16 -17.46 -10.19
CA HIS A 293 -13.55 -17.05 -10.00
C HIS A 293 -13.72 -15.52 -10.18
N CYS A 294 -12.83 -14.71 -9.61
CA CYS A 294 -12.87 -13.26 -9.76
C CYS A 294 -12.68 -12.84 -11.22
N CYS A 295 -11.71 -13.42 -11.95
CA CYS A 295 -11.48 -13.18 -13.38
C CYS A 295 -12.73 -13.44 -14.23
N LEU A 296 -13.52 -14.45 -13.86
CA LEU A 296 -14.73 -14.82 -14.60
C LEU A 296 -15.98 -14.05 -14.18
N SER A 297 -15.91 -13.28 -13.09
CA SER A 297 -17.03 -12.51 -12.57
C SER A 297 -17.36 -11.29 -13.43
N ASP A 298 -18.63 -10.86 -13.39
CA ASP A 298 -19.10 -9.66 -14.08
C ASP A 298 -18.32 -8.41 -13.62
N MET A 299 -17.82 -8.39 -12.38
CA MET A 299 -17.08 -7.24 -11.82
C MET A 299 -15.74 -6.99 -12.52
N VAL A 300 -15.05 -8.06 -12.94
CA VAL A 300 -13.76 -7.94 -13.66
C VAL A 300 -13.99 -7.82 -15.16
N LYS A 301 -14.91 -8.61 -15.73
CA LYS A 301 -15.19 -8.62 -17.17
C LYS A 301 -15.82 -7.33 -17.69
N ASN A 302 -16.71 -6.71 -16.92
CA ASN A 302 -17.46 -5.54 -17.37
C ASN A 302 -16.59 -4.28 -17.31
N SER A 303 -16.53 -3.46 -18.35
CA SER A 303 -15.77 -2.20 -18.42
C SER A 303 -16.39 -1.02 -17.66
N ASP A 304 -17.51 -1.22 -16.98
CA ASP A 304 -18.21 -0.19 -16.22
C ASP A 304 -17.35 0.39 -15.07
N GLN A 305 -17.41 1.71 -14.88
CA GLN A 305 -16.60 2.45 -13.92
C GLN A 305 -16.95 2.10 -12.47
N LYS A 306 -18.18 1.62 -12.22
CA LYS A 306 -18.64 1.23 -10.88
C LYS A 306 -17.85 0.07 -10.26
N TYR A 307 -17.15 -0.72 -11.08
CA TYR A 307 -16.31 -1.84 -10.62
C TYR A 307 -14.82 -1.50 -10.57
N ASN A 308 -14.43 -0.23 -10.82
CA ASN A 308 -13.02 0.14 -10.93
C ASN A 308 -12.24 -0.11 -9.64
N LEU A 309 -12.82 0.18 -8.46
CA LEU A 309 -12.15 -0.04 -7.18
C LEU A 309 -11.91 -1.54 -6.93
N PHE A 310 -12.93 -2.38 -7.10
CA PHE A 310 -12.77 -3.83 -7.05
C PHE A 310 -11.66 -4.34 -7.98
N LYS A 311 -11.62 -3.88 -9.23
CA LYS A 311 -10.58 -4.29 -10.20
C LYS A 311 -9.18 -3.88 -9.76
N GLN A 312 -9.01 -2.66 -9.25
CA GLN A 312 -7.71 -2.19 -8.77
C GLN A 312 -7.23 -3.01 -7.57
N LEU A 313 -8.12 -3.28 -6.61
CA LEU A 313 -7.83 -4.16 -5.47
C LEU A 313 -7.50 -5.57 -5.92
N PHE A 314 -8.21 -6.08 -6.94
CA PHE A 314 -7.94 -7.39 -7.52
C PHE A 314 -6.57 -7.46 -8.19
N GLU A 315 -6.15 -6.41 -8.91
CA GLU A 315 -4.79 -6.34 -9.46
C GLU A 315 -3.71 -6.29 -8.37
N MET A 316 -3.97 -5.58 -7.25
CA MET A 316 -3.08 -5.63 -6.08
C MET A 316 -3.00 -7.04 -5.49
N LEU A 317 -4.13 -7.75 -5.37
CA LEU A 317 -4.13 -9.14 -4.89
C LEU A 317 -3.35 -10.06 -5.83
N LYS A 318 -3.53 -9.92 -7.14
CA LYS A 318 -2.77 -10.69 -8.15
C LYS A 318 -1.26 -10.47 -8.01
N PHE A 319 -0.84 -9.23 -7.75
CA PHE A 319 0.55 -8.88 -7.50
C PHE A 319 1.10 -9.63 -6.29
N TYR A 320 0.42 -9.59 -5.13
CA TYR A 320 0.91 -10.26 -3.94
C TYR A 320 0.85 -11.79 -4.03
N VAL A 321 -0.21 -12.39 -4.57
CA VAL A 321 -0.28 -13.85 -4.73
C VAL A 321 0.86 -14.38 -5.60
N LYS A 322 1.23 -13.64 -6.65
CA LYS A 322 2.34 -14.01 -7.54
C LYS A 322 3.68 -13.43 -7.11
N PHE A 323 3.78 -12.82 -5.93
CA PHE A 323 4.98 -12.13 -5.45
C PHE A 323 6.21 -13.06 -5.43
N GLU A 324 7.36 -12.51 -5.77
CA GLU A 324 8.62 -13.23 -5.95
C GLU A 324 9.31 -13.49 -4.61
N ILE A 325 8.65 -14.28 -3.74
CA ILE A 325 9.14 -14.68 -2.43
C ILE A 325 8.98 -16.19 -2.24
N ASP A 326 9.87 -16.80 -1.45
CA ASP A 326 9.69 -18.14 -0.92
C ASP A 326 8.92 -18.07 0.41
N ASP A 327 7.69 -18.59 0.44
CA ASP A 327 6.79 -18.45 1.59
C ASP A 327 7.34 -19.11 2.87
N GLN A 328 8.24 -20.09 2.76
CA GLN A 328 8.79 -20.80 3.92
C GLN A 328 10.00 -20.06 4.50
N THR A 329 10.96 -19.69 3.65
CA THR A 329 12.20 -19.00 4.07
C THR A 329 11.98 -17.51 4.29
N GLY A 330 11.07 -16.88 3.55
CA GLY A 330 10.89 -15.43 3.50
C GLY A 330 11.88 -14.72 2.58
N GLU A 331 12.75 -15.45 1.87
CA GLU A 331 13.74 -14.86 0.99
C GLU A 331 13.13 -14.48 -0.37
N ALA A 332 13.60 -13.35 -0.93
CA ALA A 332 13.25 -12.94 -2.27
C ALA A 332 13.76 -13.96 -3.30
N LYS A 333 12.90 -14.33 -4.25
CA LYS A 333 13.29 -15.21 -5.36
C LYS A 333 14.06 -14.40 -6.40
N THR A 334 15.16 -14.98 -6.86
CA THR A 334 15.91 -14.44 -8.00
C THR A 334 15.19 -14.77 -9.31
N GLU A 335 15.38 -13.96 -10.34
CA GLU A 335 14.79 -14.18 -11.67
C GLU A 335 15.02 -15.60 -12.23
N PRO A 336 16.23 -16.21 -12.13
CA PRO A 336 16.44 -17.59 -12.57
C PRO A 336 15.59 -18.61 -11.79
N GLN A 337 15.38 -18.41 -10.49
CA GLN A 337 14.53 -19.29 -9.67
C GLN A 337 13.05 -19.15 -10.07
N VAL A 338 12.60 -17.93 -10.38
CA VAL A 338 11.23 -17.68 -10.88
C VAL A 338 11.00 -18.38 -12.21
N LEU A 339 11.96 -18.28 -13.15
CA LEU A 339 11.90 -18.94 -14.45
C LEU A 339 11.95 -20.46 -14.34
N GLU A 340 12.83 -21.01 -13.51
CA GLU A 340 12.91 -22.45 -13.26
C GLU A 340 11.58 -23.00 -12.72
N TYR A 341 10.98 -22.30 -11.76
CA TYR A 341 9.68 -22.65 -11.21
C TYR A 341 8.58 -22.65 -12.28
N HIS A 342 8.54 -21.62 -13.14
CA HIS A 342 7.60 -21.55 -14.26
C HIS A 342 7.80 -22.70 -15.27
N TYR A 343 9.04 -22.99 -15.65
CA TYR A 343 9.36 -24.09 -16.57
C TYR A 343 8.98 -25.46 -15.99
N ASN A 344 9.17 -25.67 -14.69
CA ASN A 344 8.78 -26.91 -14.03
C ASN A 344 7.25 -27.13 -14.00
N LYS A 345 6.47 -26.04 -13.88
CA LYS A 345 5.00 -26.10 -14.04
C LYS A 345 4.61 -26.53 -15.45
N LEU A 346 5.13 -25.86 -16.47
CA LEU A 346 4.81 -26.17 -17.86
C LEU A 346 5.30 -27.55 -18.29
N LYS A 347 6.48 -27.99 -17.83
CA LYS A 347 6.93 -29.38 -18.03
C LYS A 347 5.97 -30.39 -17.41
N SER A 348 5.40 -30.08 -16.24
CA SER A 348 4.39 -30.95 -15.61
C SER A 348 3.10 -31.01 -16.43
N LEU A 349 2.64 -29.87 -16.96
CA LEU A 349 1.53 -29.81 -17.92
C LEU A 349 1.83 -30.63 -19.18
N GLN A 350 2.98 -30.43 -19.82
CA GLN A 350 3.36 -31.18 -21.02
C GLN A 350 3.44 -32.70 -20.76
N ARG A 351 3.95 -33.12 -19.61
CA ARG A 351 3.96 -34.54 -19.20
C ARG A 351 2.55 -35.10 -18.99
N GLY A 352 1.67 -34.34 -18.34
CA GLY A 352 0.27 -34.71 -18.17
C GLY A 352 -0.45 -34.88 -19.50
N VAL A 353 -0.29 -33.89 -20.39
CA VAL A 353 -0.83 -33.91 -21.76
C VAL A 353 -0.30 -35.08 -22.57
N PHE A 354 1.02 -35.32 -22.55
CA PHE A 354 1.62 -36.44 -23.29
C PHE A 354 1.15 -37.81 -22.79
N LYS A 355 0.94 -37.94 -21.47
CA LYS A 355 0.55 -39.21 -20.84
C LYS A 355 -0.92 -39.54 -21.05
N TYR A 356 -1.82 -38.57 -20.91
CA TYR A 356 -3.27 -38.79 -20.85
C TYR A 356 -4.05 -38.25 -22.05
N PHE A 357 -3.50 -37.28 -22.78
CA PHE A 357 -4.20 -36.53 -23.85
C PHE A 357 -3.40 -36.49 -25.16
N ARG A 358 -2.67 -37.57 -25.43
CA ARG A 358 -1.78 -37.67 -26.59
C ARG A 358 -2.51 -37.49 -27.92
N GLU A 359 -3.76 -37.96 -28.00
CA GLU A 359 -4.56 -37.90 -29.24
C GLU A 359 -4.96 -36.47 -29.61
N ASP A 360 -5.19 -35.60 -28.62
CA ASP A 360 -5.70 -34.23 -28.86
C ASP A 360 -4.57 -33.20 -28.97
N LEU A 361 -3.51 -33.37 -28.17
CA LEU A 361 -2.52 -32.32 -27.90
C LEU A 361 -1.06 -32.79 -28.01
N LEU A 362 -0.78 -33.78 -28.87
CA LEU A 362 0.60 -34.26 -29.09
C LEU A 362 1.55 -33.13 -29.47
N THR A 363 1.16 -32.29 -30.44
CA THR A 363 1.97 -31.16 -30.89
C THR A 363 2.29 -30.23 -29.72
N PHE A 364 1.29 -29.87 -28.91
CA PHE A 364 1.47 -29.03 -27.72
C PHE A 364 2.50 -29.61 -26.74
N SER A 365 2.44 -30.93 -26.49
CA SER A 365 3.35 -31.60 -25.55
C SER A 365 4.82 -31.62 -25.98
N LEU A 366 5.09 -31.45 -27.27
CA LEU A 366 6.44 -31.48 -27.86
C LEU A 366 6.99 -30.09 -28.22
N THR A 367 6.15 -29.06 -28.16
CA THR A 367 6.54 -27.68 -28.48
C THR A 367 7.46 -27.10 -27.40
N ASN A 368 8.33 -26.16 -27.78
CA ASN A 368 9.12 -25.38 -26.84
C ASN A 368 8.25 -24.53 -25.91
N ILE A 369 8.70 -24.39 -24.66
CA ILE A 369 7.98 -23.68 -23.60
C ILE A 369 7.59 -22.24 -23.99
N SER A 370 8.52 -21.49 -24.60
CA SER A 370 8.30 -20.08 -24.96
C SER A 370 7.26 -19.84 -26.06
N THR A 371 6.76 -20.90 -26.71
CA THR A 371 5.65 -20.80 -27.66
C THR A 371 4.31 -21.08 -26.99
N ILE A 372 4.30 -21.86 -25.89
CA ILE A 372 3.08 -22.34 -25.22
C ILE A 372 2.77 -21.61 -23.91
N ASP A 373 3.70 -20.84 -23.35
CA ASP A 373 3.54 -20.12 -22.09
C ASP A 373 2.69 -18.84 -22.22
N LYS A 374 2.33 -18.44 -23.44
CA LYS A 374 1.43 -17.31 -23.71
C LYS A 374 -0.02 -17.66 -23.45
N ARG A 375 -0.74 -16.75 -22.80
CA ARG A 375 -2.17 -16.87 -22.46
C ARG A 375 -3.03 -17.26 -23.68
N ASP A 376 -2.90 -16.51 -24.79
CA ASP A 376 -3.69 -16.76 -26.01
C ASP A 376 -3.44 -18.15 -26.61
N THR A 377 -2.20 -18.63 -26.52
CA THR A 377 -1.83 -19.95 -27.01
C THR A 377 -2.40 -21.06 -26.13
N LEU A 378 -2.34 -20.91 -24.80
CA LEU A 378 -2.97 -21.83 -23.86
C LEU A 378 -4.49 -21.90 -24.07
N LEU A 379 -5.16 -20.75 -24.19
CA LEU A 379 -6.60 -20.68 -24.45
C LEU A 379 -6.98 -21.42 -25.74
N LYS A 380 -6.22 -21.20 -26.82
CA LYS A 380 -6.47 -21.85 -28.11
C LYS A 380 -6.35 -23.37 -28.04
N HIS A 381 -5.37 -23.90 -27.31
CA HIS A 381 -5.18 -25.35 -27.18
C HIS A 381 -6.18 -25.99 -26.21
N LEU A 382 -6.46 -25.35 -25.08
CA LEU A 382 -7.33 -25.91 -24.04
C LEU A 382 -8.82 -25.85 -24.42
N SER A 383 -9.24 -24.87 -25.20
CA SER A 383 -10.63 -24.75 -25.69
C SER A 383 -11.08 -25.90 -26.60
N GLY A 384 -10.15 -26.68 -27.16
CA GLY A 384 -10.46 -27.87 -27.95
C GLY A 384 -10.77 -29.13 -27.12
N LEU A 385 -10.60 -29.11 -25.80
CA LEU A 385 -10.80 -30.26 -24.92
C LEU A 385 -12.24 -30.31 -24.37
N SER A 386 -12.74 -31.52 -24.14
CA SER A 386 -14.02 -31.71 -23.44
C SER A 386 -13.88 -31.39 -21.94
N ASN A 387 -15.00 -31.07 -21.27
CA ASN A 387 -15.02 -30.75 -19.84
C ASN A 387 -14.39 -31.89 -19.00
N ASP A 388 -14.72 -33.15 -19.27
CA ASP A 388 -14.12 -34.30 -18.56
C ASP A 388 -12.60 -34.38 -18.71
N ARG A 389 -12.09 -34.08 -19.91
CA ARG A 389 -10.65 -34.06 -20.18
C ARG A 389 -9.97 -32.88 -19.46
N LEU A 390 -10.60 -31.70 -19.46
CA LEU A 390 -10.12 -30.53 -18.71
C LEU A 390 -10.06 -30.79 -17.21
N TYR A 391 -11.10 -31.43 -16.65
CA TYR A 391 -11.14 -31.78 -15.22
C TYR A 391 -10.01 -32.75 -14.88
N SER A 392 -9.87 -33.82 -15.66
CA SER A 392 -8.83 -34.84 -15.45
C SER A 392 -7.42 -34.23 -15.53
N LEU A 393 -7.21 -33.24 -16.41
CA LEU A 393 -5.96 -32.51 -16.51
C LEU A 393 -5.72 -31.60 -15.29
N ALA A 394 -6.73 -30.86 -14.85
CA ALA A 394 -6.66 -30.01 -13.67
C ALA A 394 -6.42 -30.82 -12.39
N GLU A 395 -7.03 -32.01 -12.26
CA GLU A 395 -6.83 -32.95 -11.16
C GLU A 395 -5.39 -33.49 -11.14
N TYR A 396 -4.86 -33.87 -12.30
CA TYR A 396 -3.46 -34.30 -12.44
C TYR A 396 -2.47 -33.22 -11.99
N LEU A 397 -2.80 -31.95 -12.25
CA LEU A 397 -2.01 -30.78 -11.85
C LEU A 397 -2.26 -30.33 -10.40
N HIS A 398 -3.13 -31.02 -9.65
CA HIS A 398 -3.52 -30.68 -8.29
C HIS A 398 -4.14 -29.28 -8.14
N LEU A 399 -4.88 -28.84 -9.17
CA LEU A 399 -5.57 -27.54 -9.21
C LEU A 399 -7.04 -27.65 -8.78
N VAL A 400 -7.61 -28.85 -8.85
CA VAL A 400 -8.97 -29.16 -8.39
C VAL A 400 -8.95 -30.39 -7.48
N PRO A 401 -9.97 -30.59 -6.62
CA PRO A 401 -10.06 -31.78 -5.79
C PRO A 401 -10.26 -33.03 -6.65
N SER A 402 -10.08 -34.20 -6.05
CA SER A 402 -10.36 -35.44 -6.79
C SER A 402 -11.84 -35.60 -7.04
N ARG A 403 -12.20 -36.11 -8.22
CA ARG A 403 -13.62 -36.28 -8.60
C ARG A 403 -14.37 -37.21 -7.64
N GLU A 404 -13.68 -38.16 -7.01
CA GLU A 404 -14.24 -39.06 -6.00
C GLU A 404 -14.61 -38.35 -4.68
N SER A 405 -13.96 -37.22 -4.39
CA SER A 405 -14.16 -36.45 -3.15
C SER A 405 -15.29 -35.42 -3.24
N ILE A 406 -15.87 -35.23 -4.42
CA ILE A 406 -16.91 -34.24 -4.70
C ILE A 406 -18.17 -34.96 -5.19
N GLN A 407 -19.28 -34.83 -4.47
CA GLN A 407 -20.57 -35.40 -4.91
C GLN A 407 -21.45 -34.41 -5.71
N ASP A 408 -21.27 -33.08 -5.53
CA ASP A 408 -22.24 -32.08 -6.04
C ASP A 408 -21.63 -30.80 -6.67
N LEU A 409 -20.30 -30.68 -6.87
CA LEU A 409 -19.70 -29.53 -7.57
C LEU A 409 -19.33 -29.88 -9.01
N GLU A 410 -20.05 -29.28 -9.97
CA GLU A 410 -19.66 -29.27 -11.37
C GLU A 410 -18.88 -28.00 -11.70
N TYR A 411 -17.63 -28.17 -12.16
CA TYR A 411 -16.85 -27.07 -12.71
C TYR A 411 -17.18 -26.89 -14.20
N SER A 412 -17.40 -25.65 -14.62
CA SER A 412 -17.60 -25.32 -16.03
C SER A 412 -16.29 -25.45 -16.82
N SER A 413 -16.39 -25.71 -18.13
CA SER A 413 -15.21 -25.73 -19.01
C SER A 413 -14.48 -24.39 -19.01
N GLU A 414 -15.20 -23.26 -19.00
CA GLU A 414 -14.63 -21.92 -18.92
C GLU A 414 -13.80 -21.75 -17.63
N PHE A 415 -14.31 -22.21 -16.49
CA PHE A 415 -13.59 -22.15 -15.22
C PHE A 415 -12.33 -23.01 -15.22
N LEU A 416 -12.42 -24.26 -15.69
CA LEU A 416 -11.26 -25.16 -15.73
C LEU A 416 -10.15 -24.63 -16.66
N ILE A 417 -10.54 -24.06 -17.81
CA ILE A 417 -9.58 -23.40 -18.71
C ILE A 417 -8.92 -22.22 -17.99
N GLU A 418 -9.69 -21.33 -17.36
CA GLU A 418 -9.12 -20.18 -16.66
C GLU A 418 -8.17 -20.60 -15.53
N VAL A 419 -8.53 -21.62 -14.75
CA VAL A 419 -7.66 -22.18 -13.71
C VAL A 419 -6.35 -22.69 -14.31
N ILE A 420 -6.39 -23.52 -15.36
CA ILE A 420 -5.14 -24.04 -15.96
C ILE A 420 -4.30 -22.87 -16.52
N VAL A 421 -4.93 -21.93 -17.22
CA VAL A 421 -4.25 -20.77 -17.80
C VAL A 421 -3.62 -19.89 -16.73
N TRP A 422 -4.34 -19.57 -15.65
CA TRP A 422 -3.85 -18.72 -14.55
C TRP A 422 -2.54 -19.23 -13.93
N HIS A 423 -2.42 -20.55 -13.78
CA HIS A 423 -1.25 -21.19 -13.18
C HIS A 423 -0.09 -21.40 -14.16
N MET A 424 -0.40 -21.51 -15.47
CA MET A 424 0.56 -21.91 -16.50
C MET A 424 1.06 -20.75 -17.36
N GLN A 425 0.33 -19.63 -17.42
CA GLN A 425 0.75 -18.46 -18.20
C GLN A 425 2.05 -17.86 -17.65
N LEU A 426 2.86 -17.33 -18.56
CA LEU A 426 4.04 -16.54 -18.22
C LEU A 426 3.60 -15.35 -17.36
N ARG A 427 4.39 -15.05 -16.33
CA ARG A 427 4.17 -13.90 -15.45
C ARG A 427 4.98 -12.73 -15.96
N ASP A 428 4.44 -11.53 -15.82
CA ASP A 428 5.20 -10.31 -16.01
C ASP A 428 6.18 -10.16 -14.84
N SER A 429 7.45 -9.91 -15.15
CA SER A 429 8.47 -9.60 -14.14
C SER A 429 8.09 -8.31 -13.42
N GLN A 430 8.22 -8.29 -12.09
CA GLN A 430 7.92 -7.09 -11.31
C GLN A 430 8.80 -5.91 -11.74
N LEU A 431 10.07 -6.18 -12.06
CA LEU A 431 11.02 -5.18 -12.53
C LEU A 431 10.66 -4.67 -13.92
N ASP A 432 10.21 -5.53 -14.83
CA ASP A 432 9.82 -5.12 -16.18
C ASP A 432 8.58 -4.23 -16.15
N VAL A 433 7.58 -4.60 -15.32
CA VAL A 433 6.38 -3.77 -15.11
C VAL A 433 6.78 -2.39 -14.58
N LEU A 434 7.66 -2.33 -13.58
CA LEU A 434 8.17 -1.07 -13.03
C LEU A 434 8.92 -0.24 -14.08
N ASN A 435 9.80 -0.86 -14.85
CA ASN A 435 10.62 -0.20 -15.86
C ASN A 435 9.80 0.33 -17.03
N SER A 436 8.67 -0.32 -17.32
CA SER A 436 7.69 0.12 -18.32
C SER A 436 6.74 1.20 -17.81
N MET A 437 6.74 1.52 -16.51
CA MET A 437 5.83 2.51 -15.94
C MET A 437 6.31 3.95 -16.22
N PRO A 438 5.42 4.85 -16.68
CA PRO A 438 5.70 6.28 -16.74
C PRO A 438 5.91 6.90 -15.35
N LEU A 439 6.83 7.86 -15.25
CA LEU A 439 7.09 8.56 -13.98
C LEU A 439 6.14 9.72 -13.72
N TYR A 440 5.61 10.34 -14.78
CA TYR A 440 4.65 11.44 -14.65
C TYR A 440 3.22 10.92 -14.63
N PRO A 441 2.37 11.40 -13.71
CA PRO A 441 0.95 11.05 -13.72
C PRO A 441 0.24 11.76 -14.89
N THR A 442 -0.74 11.08 -15.47
CA THR A 442 -1.59 11.58 -16.56
C THR A 442 -2.98 11.96 -16.04
N GLU A 443 -3.82 12.52 -16.91
CA GLU A 443 -5.23 12.81 -16.64
C GLU A 443 -6.00 11.61 -16.04
N ASP A 444 -5.68 10.39 -16.49
CA ASP A 444 -6.29 9.13 -16.04
C ASP A 444 -5.97 8.80 -14.57
N ILE A 445 -4.90 9.38 -14.01
CA ILE A 445 -4.46 9.15 -12.62
C ILE A 445 -4.82 10.35 -11.75
N ILE A 446 -4.53 11.57 -12.21
CA ILE A 446 -4.67 12.82 -11.42
C ILE A 446 -6.12 13.04 -10.95
N TRP A 447 -7.11 12.76 -11.79
CA TRP A 447 -8.53 12.90 -11.45
C TRP A 447 -9.22 11.56 -11.16
N ASN A 448 -8.47 10.47 -11.00
CA ASN A 448 -9.04 9.21 -10.59
C ASN A 448 -9.27 9.18 -9.08
N GLU A 449 -10.51 9.42 -8.67
CA GLU A 449 -10.88 9.57 -7.27
C GLU A 449 -10.66 8.30 -6.43
N THR A 450 -10.54 7.12 -7.04
CA THR A 450 -10.22 5.86 -6.32
C THR A 450 -8.76 5.78 -5.88
N LEU A 451 -7.84 6.42 -6.61
CA LEU A 451 -6.40 6.42 -6.34
C LEU A 451 -5.91 7.74 -5.74
N VAL A 452 -6.52 8.85 -6.17
CA VAL A 452 -6.20 10.22 -5.75
C VAL A 452 -7.48 10.87 -5.17
N PRO A 453 -7.78 10.64 -3.89
CA PRO A 453 -8.96 11.19 -3.24
C PRO A 453 -8.99 12.71 -3.22
N SER A 454 -10.13 13.32 -3.55
CA SER A 454 -10.36 14.76 -3.39
C SER A 454 -10.69 15.11 -1.93
N ASP A 455 -10.41 16.35 -1.48
CA ASP A 455 -10.68 16.81 -0.10
C ASP A 455 -12.13 16.62 0.34
N PHE A 456 -13.07 16.79 -0.60
CA PHE A 456 -14.49 16.55 -0.34
C PHE A 456 -14.77 15.08 -0.06
N ARG A 457 -14.18 14.19 -0.85
CA ARG A 457 -14.33 12.77 -0.62
C ARG A 457 -13.50 12.27 0.54
N GLN A 458 -12.39 12.89 0.96
CA GLN A 458 -11.64 12.45 2.15
C GLN A 458 -12.56 12.30 3.38
N THR A 459 -13.54 13.20 3.54
CA THR A 459 -14.53 13.14 4.64
C THR A 459 -15.56 12.01 4.51
N THR A 460 -15.82 11.51 3.30
CA THR A 460 -16.74 10.39 3.00
C THR A 460 -16.03 9.06 2.69
N PHE A 461 -14.71 9.11 2.42
CA PHE A 461 -13.86 7.98 2.03
C PHE A 461 -13.54 7.06 3.19
N HIS A 462 -13.62 7.55 4.42
CA HIS A 462 -13.24 6.75 5.57
C HIS A 462 -14.13 5.50 5.79
N ASP A 463 -15.25 5.40 5.06
CA ASP A 463 -16.14 4.24 5.07
C ASP A 463 -15.83 3.24 3.93
N THR A 464 -15.09 3.64 2.89
CA THR A 464 -14.72 2.82 1.72
C THR A 464 -13.22 2.48 1.69
N CYS A 465 -12.85 1.34 1.11
CA CYS A 465 -11.43 0.99 0.96
C CYS A 465 -10.76 1.80 -0.16
N LEU A 466 -9.43 1.86 -0.12
CA LEU A 466 -8.60 2.49 -1.14
C LEU A 466 -7.67 1.43 -1.72
N ALA A 467 -7.49 1.43 -3.04
CA ALA A 467 -6.53 0.56 -3.72
C ALA A 467 -5.11 1.16 -3.60
N LEU A 468 -4.64 1.30 -2.36
CA LEU A 468 -3.36 1.90 -2.02
C LEU A 468 -2.50 0.94 -1.21
N PRO A 469 -1.18 0.89 -1.44
CA PRO A 469 -0.27 0.16 -0.56
C PRO A 469 -0.34 0.71 0.86
N LYS A 470 -0.29 -0.17 1.86
CA LYS A 470 -0.23 0.22 3.28
C LYS A 470 1.22 0.16 3.77
N LEU A 471 1.64 1.22 4.48
CA LEU A 471 2.89 1.22 5.24
C LEU A 471 2.56 0.80 6.68
N ASN A 472 3.12 -0.32 7.11
CA ASN A 472 3.02 -0.82 8.47
C ASN A 472 4.42 -1.24 8.95
N LEU A 473 4.51 -2.11 9.95
CA LEU A 473 5.78 -2.54 10.53
C LEU A 473 6.60 -3.47 9.63
N GLN A 474 5.94 -4.30 8.81
CA GLN A 474 6.60 -5.37 8.05
C GLN A 474 6.41 -5.27 6.54
N PHE A 475 7.42 -5.71 5.80
CA PHE A 475 7.44 -5.78 4.34
C PHE A 475 8.00 -7.12 3.90
N LEU A 476 7.47 -7.71 2.82
CA LEU A 476 7.88 -9.04 2.36
C LEU A 476 9.36 -9.09 1.98
N THR A 477 9.82 -8.07 1.26
CA THR A 477 11.20 -7.94 0.75
C THR A 477 11.56 -6.45 0.62
N LEU A 478 12.82 -6.13 0.34
CA LEU A 478 13.23 -4.75 0.03
C LEU A 478 12.52 -4.22 -1.21
N ASN A 479 12.28 -5.07 -2.21
CA ASN A 479 11.53 -4.68 -3.42
C ASN A 479 10.08 -4.33 -3.09
N ASP A 480 9.43 -5.08 -2.19
CA ASP A 480 8.09 -4.74 -1.68
C ASP A 480 8.12 -3.36 -1.00
N TYR A 481 9.02 -3.15 -0.05
CA TYR A 481 9.18 -1.87 0.65
C TYR A 481 9.36 -0.69 -0.33
N LEU A 482 10.31 -0.80 -1.26
CA LEU A 482 10.58 0.24 -2.25
C LEU A 482 9.37 0.48 -3.15
N MET A 483 8.62 -0.57 -3.50
CA MET A 483 7.48 -0.46 -4.40
C MET A 483 6.21 0.09 -3.77
N ARG A 484 5.98 -0.16 -2.47
CA ARG A 484 4.94 0.55 -1.72
C ARG A 484 5.26 2.04 -1.65
N ASN A 485 6.51 2.39 -1.31
CA ASN A 485 6.95 3.80 -1.24
C ASN A 485 6.89 4.49 -2.61
N PHE A 486 7.35 3.83 -3.67
CA PHE A 486 7.27 4.34 -5.04
C PHE A 486 5.83 4.72 -5.42
N ASN A 487 4.89 3.80 -5.20
CA ASN A 487 3.49 4.02 -5.56
C ASN A 487 2.82 5.10 -4.71
N LEU A 488 3.04 5.10 -3.40
CA LEU A 488 2.47 6.12 -2.50
C LEU A 488 2.99 7.51 -2.82
N PHE A 489 4.31 7.64 -3.00
CA PHE A 489 4.94 8.91 -3.32
C PHE A 489 4.49 9.44 -4.70
N ARG A 490 4.29 8.54 -5.68
CA ARG A 490 3.73 8.90 -7.00
C ARG A 490 2.30 9.42 -6.89
N LEU A 491 1.47 8.83 -6.03
CA LEU A 491 0.07 9.22 -5.86
C LEU A 491 -0.10 10.49 -5.01
N GLU A 492 0.75 10.68 -4.00
CA GLU A 492 0.87 11.94 -3.26
C GLU A 492 1.24 13.08 -4.20
N ALA A 493 2.28 12.89 -5.04
CA ALA A 493 2.65 13.87 -6.05
C ALA A 493 1.50 14.16 -7.02
N ALA A 494 0.73 13.15 -7.44
CA ALA A 494 -0.44 13.34 -8.30
C ALA A 494 -1.53 14.21 -7.65
N TYR A 495 -1.74 14.09 -6.34
CA TYR A 495 -2.68 14.93 -5.59
C TYR A 495 -2.23 16.41 -5.58
N GLU A 496 -0.96 16.68 -5.29
CA GLU A 496 -0.43 18.06 -5.35
C GLU A 496 -0.53 18.65 -6.76
N LEU A 497 -0.21 17.83 -7.77
CA LEU A 497 -0.31 18.21 -9.17
C LEU A 497 -1.72 18.56 -9.59
N ARG A 498 -2.72 17.84 -9.08
CA ARG A 498 -4.13 18.18 -9.30
C ARG A 498 -4.42 19.61 -8.85
N GLN A 499 -4.01 19.97 -7.63
CA GLN A 499 -4.25 21.31 -7.09
C GLN A 499 -3.56 22.40 -7.91
N ASP A 500 -2.30 22.17 -8.30
CA ASP A 500 -1.52 23.11 -9.10
C ASP A 500 -2.10 23.31 -10.50
N ILE A 501 -2.51 22.22 -11.17
CA ILE A 501 -3.12 22.28 -12.51
C ILE A 501 -4.50 22.94 -12.44
N GLU A 502 -5.33 22.60 -11.45
CA GLU A 502 -6.65 23.21 -11.28
C GLU A 502 -6.53 24.72 -11.05
N ASP A 503 -5.69 25.20 -10.12
CA ASP A 503 -5.49 26.63 -9.86
C ASP A 503 -4.94 27.36 -11.10
N ALA A 504 -3.95 26.77 -11.78
CA ALA A 504 -3.36 27.35 -12.98
C ALA A 504 -4.38 27.52 -14.12
N CYS A 505 -5.15 26.47 -14.42
CA CYS A 505 -6.15 26.47 -15.49
C CYS A 505 -7.33 27.40 -15.17
N ILE A 506 -7.82 27.42 -13.92
CA ILE A 506 -8.90 28.33 -13.49
C ILE A 506 -8.47 29.80 -13.67
N ARG A 507 -7.21 30.12 -13.36
CA ARG A 507 -6.69 31.50 -13.52
C ARG A 507 -6.54 31.93 -14.97
N LEU A 508 -6.18 31.02 -15.87
CA LEU A 508 -6.04 31.33 -17.31
C LEU A 508 -7.39 31.65 -17.98
N LYS A 509 -8.50 31.17 -17.41
CA LYS A 509 -9.85 31.33 -17.97
C LYS A 509 -9.91 30.96 -19.46
N PRO A 510 -9.68 29.69 -19.80
CA PRO A 510 -9.76 29.22 -21.19
C PRO A 510 -11.21 29.33 -21.68
N TYR A 511 -11.40 29.83 -22.90
CA TYR A 511 -12.70 29.85 -23.58
C TYR A 511 -12.53 29.53 -25.07
N TYR A 512 -13.59 29.06 -25.71
CA TYR A 512 -13.57 28.84 -27.16
C TYR A 512 -14.03 30.11 -27.88
N SER A 513 -13.19 30.65 -28.77
CA SER A 513 -13.56 31.79 -29.62
C SER A 513 -14.13 31.28 -30.94
N PHE A 514 -15.41 31.54 -31.20
CA PHE A 514 -16.04 31.22 -32.48
C PHE A 514 -15.49 32.08 -33.63
N GLU A 515 -14.96 33.27 -33.34
CA GLU A 515 -14.37 34.17 -34.34
C GLU A 515 -13.01 33.67 -34.84
N GLU A 516 -12.15 33.23 -33.91
CA GLU A 516 -10.81 32.72 -34.24
C GLU A 516 -10.81 31.21 -34.52
N GLN A 517 -11.91 30.51 -34.20
CA GLN A 517 -12.04 29.04 -34.24
C GLN A 517 -10.96 28.31 -33.42
N THR A 518 -10.48 28.96 -32.35
CA THR A 518 -9.40 28.48 -31.49
C THR A 518 -9.72 28.69 -30.02
N VAL A 519 -8.95 28.02 -29.17
CA VAL A 519 -8.99 28.24 -27.73
C VAL A 519 -8.21 29.50 -27.40
N CYS A 520 -8.86 30.43 -26.70
CA CYS A 520 -8.27 31.67 -26.23
C CYS A 520 -8.23 31.68 -24.71
N PHE A 521 -7.33 32.48 -24.14
CA PHE A 521 -7.16 32.60 -22.70
C PHE A 521 -7.56 34.00 -22.24
N GLY A 522 -8.61 34.09 -21.41
CA GLY A 522 -9.20 35.38 -20.99
C GLY A 522 -8.45 36.08 -19.86
N ALA A 523 -7.47 35.40 -19.25
CA ALA A 523 -6.68 35.92 -18.14
C ALA A 523 -5.28 35.29 -18.13
N TRP A 524 -4.46 35.67 -17.14
CA TRP A 524 -3.07 35.23 -17.01
C TRP A 524 -2.86 34.40 -15.75
N SER A 525 -1.87 33.50 -15.78
CA SER A 525 -1.40 32.74 -14.63
C SER A 525 0.10 32.95 -14.44
N ARG A 526 0.55 33.08 -13.19
CA ARG A 526 1.98 33.16 -12.88
C ARG A 526 2.73 31.85 -13.18
N MET A 527 2.03 30.71 -13.07
CA MET A 527 2.59 29.36 -13.16
C MET A 527 2.28 28.66 -14.49
N ALA A 528 1.41 29.22 -15.33
CA ALA A 528 1.06 28.63 -16.62
C ALA A 528 1.06 29.68 -17.74
N GLN A 529 1.49 29.27 -18.93
CA GLN A 529 1.51 30.10 -20.14
C GLN A 529 0.94 29.34 -21.34
N PRO A 530 0.25 30.03 -22.26
CA PRO A 530 -0.13 29.46 -23.54
C PRO A 530 1.09 29.02 -24.34
N ILE A 531 1.01 27.86 -25.00
CA ILE A 531 2.06 27.38 -25.89
C ILE A 531 1.87 28.04 -27.26
N ALA A 532 2.89 28.74 -27.74
CA ALA A 532 2.90 29.34 -29.07
C ALA A 532 3.25 28.30 -30.15
N ASN A 533 4.20 27.41 -29.85
CA ASN A 533 4.57 26.30 -30.74
C ASN A 533 5.11 25.11 -29.94
N PHE A 534 4.78 23.90 -30.38
CA PHE A 534 5.31 22.65 -29.83
C PHE A 534 5.77 21.76 -30.97
N THR A 535 7.02 21.28 -30.92
CA THR A 535 7.57 20.41 -31.96
C THR A 535 8.41 19.28 -31.37
N LEU A 536 8.14 18.04 -31.77
CA LEU A 536 9.00 16.90 -31.47
C LEU A 536 10.29 17.00 -32.30
N THR A 537 11.44 16.98 -31.65
CA THR A 537 12.74 17.21 -32.29
C THR A 537 13.55 15.93 -32.47
N GLU A 538 13.51 15.02 -31.50
CA GLU A 538 14.30 13.79 -31.52
C GLU A 538 13.51 12.64 -30.89
N VAL A 539 13.42 11.51 -31.60
CA VAL A 539 12.95 10.23 -31.06
C VAL A 539 14.05 9.20 -31.30
N GLY A 540 14.72 8.79 -30.22
CA GLY A 540 15.81 7.83 -30.29
C GLY A 540 15.31 6.40 -30.48
N SER A 541 16.07 5.58 -31.21
CA SER A 541 15.78 4.14 -31.33
C SER A 541 15.80 3.47 -29.94
N PRO A 542 14.92 2.49 -29.67
CA PRO A 542 14.93 1.71 -28.43
C PRO A 542 16.29 1.05 -28.15
N ASN A 543 16.66 0.94 -26.89
CA ASN A 543 17.81 0.14 -26.49
C ASN A 543 17.51 -1.37 -26.65
N VAL A 544 18.54 -2.20 -26.69
CA VAL A 544 18.37 -3.66 -26.79
C VAL A 544 17.59 -4.17 -25.56
N GLY A 545 16.48 -4.86 -25.81
CA GLY A 545 15.60 -5.40 -24.76
C GLY A 545 14.49 -4.44 -24.32
N GLU A 546 14.66 -3.12 -24.51
CA GLU A 546 13.63 -2.14 -24.22
C GLU A 546 12.64 -1.99 -25.39
N GLN A 547 11.36 -1.84 -25.07
CA GLN A 547 10.32 -1.57 -26.07
C GLN A 547 10.07 -0.06 -26.26
N ALA A 548 10.48 0.75 -25.29
CA ALA A 548 10.34 2.21 -25.32
C ALA A 548 11.53 2.86 -26.06
N PRO A 549 11.35 4.03 -26.70
CA PRO A 549 12.45 4.76 -27.33
C PRO A 549 13.53 5.12 -26.30
N SER A 550 14.80 5.19 -26.71
CA SER A 550 15.90 5.53 -25.79
C SER A 550 15.81 6.95 -25.25
N ARG A 551 15.23 7.88 -26.01
CA ARG A 551 14.95 9.26 -25.60
C ARG A 551 13.86 9.90 -26.46
N VAL A 552 13.16 10.88 -25.92
CA VAL A 552 12.20 11.70 -26.65
C VAL A 552 12.43 13.16 -26.26
N LYS A 553 12.68 14.03 -27.24
CA LYS A 553 12.88 15.47 -27.05
C LYS A 553 11.86 16.29 -27.81
N ALA A 554 11.47 17.42 -27.23
CA ALA A 554 10.60 18.39 -27.85
C ALA A 554 11.07 19.82 -27.55
N ASP A 555 10.75 20.76 -28.45
CA ASP A 555 10.96 22.18 -28.25
C ASP A 555 9.59 22.84 -28.01
N VAL A 556 9.46 23.53 -26.86
CA VAL A 556 8.26 24.25 -26.42
C VAL A 556 8.54 25.74 -26.48
N THR A 557 7.77 26.48 -27.28
CA THR A 557 7.91 27.93 -27.42
C THR A 557 6.78 28.65 -26.69
N LEU A 558 7.14 29.59 -25.82
CA LEU A 558 6.23 30.41 -25.02
C LEU A 558 6.41 31.88 -25.38
N ASP A 559 5.31 32.63 -25.43
CA ASP A 559 5.34 34.08 -25.55
C ASP A 559 5.23 34.74 -24.17
N LEU A 560 6.26 35.51 -23.78
CA LEU A 560 6.34 36.19 -22.49
C LEU A 560 6.18 37.71 -22.60
N ASP A 561 5.71 38.23 -23.74
CA ASP A 561 5.57 39.68 -23.97
C ASP A 561 4.59 40.32 -22.97
N PHE A 562 3.48 39.66 -22.70
CA PHE A 562 2.38 40.18 -21.86
C PHE A 562 2.59 40.00 -20.35
N LEU A 563 3.75 39.48 -19.93
CA LEU A 563 4.05 39.21 -18.51
C LEU A 563 4.79 40.37 -17.84
N ARG A 564 4.50 40.55 -16.54
CA ARG A 564 5.26 41.45 -15.67
C ARG A 564 6.73 40.99 -15.57
N ASP A 565 7.65 41.93 -15.49
CA ASP A 565 9.10 41.66 -15.55
C ASP A 565 9.62 40.67 -14.49
N ASP A 566 9.06 40.67 -13.29
CA ASP A 566 9.39 39.69 -12.25
C ASP A 566 8.93 38.28 -12.61
N VAL A 567 7.73 38.12 -13.16
CA VAL A 567 7.19 36.85 -13.64
C VAL A 567 7.97 36.38 -14.86
N ARG A 568 8.32 37.28 -15.79
CA ARG A 568 9.19 36.96 -16.93
C ARG A 568 10.54 36.42 -16.46
N LYS A 569 11.18 37.09 -15.48
CA LYS A 569 12.44 36.62 -14.88
C LYS A 569 12.31 35.25 -14.23
N GLU A 570 11.15 34.91 -13.65
CA GLU A 570 10.89 33.58 -13.11
C GLU A 570 10.84 32.51 -14.21
N TRP A 571 10.17 32.79 -15.33
CA TRP A 571 10.16 31.88 -16.48
C TRP A 571 11.57 31.71 -17.08
N GLU A 572 12.32 32.79 -17.26
CA GLU A 572 13.73 32.74 -17.70
C GLU A 572 14.68 32.14 -16.65
N SER A 573 14.19 31.89 -15.43
CA SER A 573 14.97 31.26 -14.36
C SER A 573 14.83 29.74 -14.32
N LEU A 574 13.99 29.14 -15.18
CA LEU A 574 13.92 27.70 -15.33
C LEU A 574 15.30 27.12 -15.67
N ARG A 575 15.63 26.02 -15.02
CA ARG A 575 16.93 25.34 -15.10
C ARG A 575 16.79 23.94 -15.65
N LYS A 576 17.94 23.36 -15.99
CA LYS A 576 18.02 21.93 -16.27
C LYS A 576 17.43 21.12 -15.10
N HIS A 577 16.68 20.08 -15.42
CA HIS A 577 15.98 19.18 -14.48
C HIS A 577 14.70 19.75 -13.85
N ASP A 578 14.33 21.00 -14.12
CA ASP A 578 13.02 21.51 -13.70
C ASP A 578 11.91 20.76 -14.46
N ILE A 579 10.88 20.32 -13.74
CA ILE A 579 9.75 19.59 -14.32
C ILE A 579 8.66 20.59 -14.74
N GLY A 580 8.15 20.43 -15.95
CA GLY A 580 6.97 21.13 -16.47
C GLY A 580 5.89 20.17 -16.96
N PHE A 581 4.69 20.69 -17.17
CA PHE A 581 3.54 19.92 -17.64
C PHE A 581 2.94 20.56 -18.89
N LEU A 582 2.77 19.73 -19.92
CA LEU A 582 2.08 20.03 -21.16
C LEU A 582 0.61 19.64 -20.99
N VAL A 583 -0.28 20.59 -21.23
CA VAL A 583 -1.72 20.42 -21.02
C VAL A 583 -2.47 20.83 -22.28
N THR A 584 -3.52 20.06 -22.60
CA THR A 584 -4.47 20.38 -23.67
C THR A 584 -5.83 20.71 -23.07
N LEU A 585 -6.30 21.94 -23.30
CA LEU A 585 -7.62 22.42 -22.90
C LEU A 585 -8.50 22.66 -24.13
N ARG A 586 -9.72 22.15 -24.12
CA ARG A 586 -10.76 22.36 -25.15
C ARG A 586 -12.06 22.80 -24.48
N PRO A 587 -12.09 24.01 -23.90
CA PRO A 587 -13.26 24.49 -23.16
C PRO A 587 -14.50 24.53 -24.05
N THR A 588 -15.66 24.20 -23.49
CA THR A 588 -16.95 24.25 -24.19
C THR A 588 -17.71 25.56 -23.96
N PHE A 589 -17.22 26.42 -23.06
CA PHE A 589 -17.90 27.64 -22.63
C PHE A 589 -17.46 28.90 -23.39
N SER A 590 -18.38 29.89 -23.41
CA SER A 590 -18.13 31.23 -23.92
C SER A 590 -17.39 32.10 -22.88
N LYS A 591 -16.79 33.20 -23.35
CA LYS A 591 -15.95 34.12 -22.56
C LYS A 591 -16.61 34.69 -21.29
N GLU A 592 -17.93 34.76 -21.26
CA GLU A 592 -18.71 35.39 -20.18
C GLU A 592 -19.02 34.42 -19.01
N GLN A 593 -18.88 33.12 -19.24
CA GLN A 593 -19.22 32.11 -18.26
C GLN A 593 -18.13 32.03 -17.17
N LYS A 594 -18.55 32.05 -15.91
CA LYS A 594 -17.64 31.94 -14.75
C LYS A 594 -17.50 30.48 -14.35
N TYR A 595 -16.31 30.13 -13.86
CA TYR A 595 -16.05 28.83 -13.24
C TYR A 595 -16.93 28.65 -11.99
N ASP A 596 -17.62 27.51 -11.90
CA ASP A 596 -18.35 27.10 -10.70
C ASP A 596 -17.60 25.95 -10.00
N PRO A 597 -17.09 26.13 -8.77
CA PRO A 597 -16.43 25.06 -8.02
C PRO A 597 -17.31 23.83 -7.74
N LYS A 598 -18.63 23.91 -7.92
CA LYS A 598 -19.57 22.80 -7.70
C LYS A 598 -19.66 21.84 -8.88
N ASP A 599 -19.35 22.32 -10.09
CA ASP A 599 -19.39 21.52 -11.30
C ASP A 599 -18.03 20.86 -11.58
N SER A 600 -18.04 19.79 -12.39
CA SER A 600 -16.82 19.03 -12.73
C SER A 600 -15.77 19.90 -13.43
N PHE A 601 -14.59 20.04 -12.82
CA PHE A 601 -13.44 20.75 -13.40
C PHE A 601 -13.12 20.27 -14.82
N LEU A 602 -13.08 18.95 -15.03
CA LEU A 602 -12.75 18.34 -16.33
C LEU A 602 -13.71 18.78 -17.44
N ARG A 603 -15.02 18.82 -17.14
CA ARG A 603 -16.04 19.26 -18.11
C ARG A 603 -15.96 20.76 -18.39
N GLN A 604 -15.73 21.55 -17.34
CA GLN A 604 -15.69 23.00 -17.47
C GLN A 604 -14.49 23.50 -18.26
N MET A 605 -13.30 22.94 -17.98
CA MET A 605 -12.07 23.32 -18.66
C MET A 605 -11.87 22.58 -19.99
N GLY A 606 -12.62 21.50 -20.23
CA GLY A 606 -12.41 20.61 -21.37
C GLY A 606 -11.00 20.03 -21.39
N LEU A 607 -10.49 19.62 -20.23
CA LEU A 607 -9.15 19.04 -20.10
C LEU A 607 -9.11 17.71 -20.87
N LEU A 608 -8.28 17.65 -21.91
CA LEU A 608 -8.10 16.46 -22.74
C LEU A 608 -6.94 15.60 -22.26
N CYS A 609 -5.79 16.21 -21.97
CA CYS A 609 -4.60 15.47 -21.55
C CYS A 609 -3.62 16.31 -20.72
N VAL A 610 -2.80 15.60 -19.95
CA VAL A 610 -1.69 16.12 -19.16
C VAL A 610 -0.46 15.24 -19.39
N ARG A 611 0.67 15.82 -19.79
CA ARG A 611 1.96 15.11 -19.97
C ARG A 611 3.08 15.84 -19.26
N GLY A 612 3.84 15.13 -18.44
CA GLY A 612 5.03 15.70 -17.80
C GLY A 612 6.23 15.74 -18.74
N CYS A 613 7.11 16.71 -18.51
CA CYS A 613 8.37 16.88 -19.22
C CYS A 613 9.45 17.45 -18.29
N GLU A 614 10.71 17.22 -18.62
CA GLU A 614 11.87 17.71 -17.87
C GLU A 614 12.67 18.68 -18.73
N ILE A 615 12.99 19.86 -18.21
CA ILE A 615 13.72 20.89 -18.95
C ILE A 615 15.17 20.44 -19.16
N GLU A 616 15.61 20.37 -20.42
CA GLU A 616 17.02 20.22 -20.79
C GLU A 616 17.73 21.57 -20.70
N GLY A 617 17.07 22.63 -21.19
CA GLY A 617 17.55 24.01 -21.10
C GLY A 617 16.81 24.94 -22.07
N MET A 618 17.07 26.24 -21.91
CA MET A 618 16.54 27.28 -22.81
C MET A 618 17.42 27.38 -24.07
N LEU A 619 16.79 27.56 -25.23
CA LEU A 619 17.49 27.78 -26.49
C LEU A 619 17.83 29.27 -26.67
N GLY A 620 19.04 29.53 -27.13
CA GLY A 620 19.47 30.85 -27.56
C GLY A 620 18.98 31.18 -28.97
N PRO A 621 19.22 32.41 -29.46
CA PRO A 621 18.81 32.85 -30.81
C PRO A 621 19.35 31.98 -31.95
N GLU A 622 20.48 31.28 -31.73
CA GLU A 622 21.09 30.36 -32.70
C GLU A 622 20.48 28.94 -32.68
N GLY A 623 19.44 28.69 -31.87
CA GLY A 623 18.83 27.35 -31.71
C GLY A 623 19.69 26.35 -30.91
N LYS A 624 20.74 26.83 -30.22
CA LYS A 624 21.60 26.03 -29.33
C LYS A 624 21.19 26.22 -27.87
N LEU A 625 21.41 25.19 -27.06
CA LEU A 625 21.20 25.26 -25.61
C LEU A 625 22.12 26.32 -24.98
N ILE A 626 21.56 27.11 -24.07
CA ILE A 626 22.31 28.09 -23.29
C ILE A 626 23.02 27.36 -22.15
N GLU A 627 24.35 27.48 -22.09
CA GLU A 627 25.14 26.90 -21.00
C GLU A 627 24.93 27.65 -19.68
N GLU A 628 24.65 26.89 -18.60
CA GLU A 628 24.43 27.44 -17.26
C GLU A 628 25.71 27.36 -16.42
N GLY A 629 26.21 28.50 -15.95
CA GLY A 629 27.36 28.55 -15.02
C GLY A 629 27.74 29.98 -14.60
N PRO A 630 28.49 30.16 -13.50
CA PRO A 630 28.84 31.49 -12.98
C PRO A 630 29.74 32.30 -13.91
N MET A 631 30.40 31.66 -14.89
CA MET A 631 31.27 32.30 -15.88
C MET A 631 30.53 32.73 -17.16
N TYR A 632 29.28 32.32 -17.38
CA TYR A 632 28.56 32.59 -18.63
C TYR A 632 27.59 33.75 -18.48
N SER A 633 27.70 34.76 -19.34
CA SER A 633 26.74 35.87 -19.39
C SER A 633 25.45 35.41 -20.05
N LYS A 634 24.29 35.68 -19.43
CA LYS A 634 22.98 35.39 -20.04
C LYS A 634 22.88 36.09 -21.40
N PRO A 635 22.53 35.39 -22.48
CA PRO A 635 22.35 35.99 -23.79
C PRO A 635 21.22 37.03 -23.74
N LYS A 636 21.38 38.12 -24.51
CA LYS A 636 20.33 39.13 -24.67
C LYS A 636 19.40 38.69 -25.78
N PHE A 637 18.14 38.46 -25.45
CA PHE A 637 17.09 38.17 -26.42
C PHE A 637 16.55 39.47 -27.03
N THR A 638 16.22 39.43 -28.32
CA THR A 638 15.67 40.56 -29.08
C THR A 638 14.14 40.62 -29.04
N ASP A 639 13.52 39.47 -28.83
CA ASP A 639 12.08 39.24 -28.71
C ASP A 639 11.74 38.69 -27.30
N ALA A 640 10.45 38.59 -26.95
CA ALA A 640 10.02 37.94 -25.70
C ALA A 640 9.62 36.47 -25.86
N SER A 641 9.76 35.92 -27.05
CA SER A 641 9.59 34.49 -27.27
C SER A 641 10.73 33.72 -26.60
N ARG A 642 10.40 32.67 -25.86
CA ARG A 642 11.39 31.78 -25.24
C ARG A 642 11.08 30.35 -25.63
N THR A 643 12.07 29.67 -26.19
CA THR A 643 11.97 28.25 -26.51
C THR A 643 12.77 27.43 -25.51
N TYR A 644 12.13 26.42 -24.93
CA TYR A 644 12.74 25.46 -24.01
C TYR A 644 12.78 24.11 -24.69
N ARG A 645 13.95 23.46 -24.64
CA ARG A 645 14.07 22.06 -25.00
C ARG A 645 13.75 21.21 -23.79
N VAL A 646 12.88 20.23 -23.97
CA VAL A 646 12.39 19.35 -22.90
C VAL A 646 12.52 17.88 -23.28
N HIS A 647 12.74 17.04 -22.27
CA HIS A 647 12.67 15.60 -22.34
C HIS A 647 11.26 15.14 -21.97
N LEU A 648 10.68 14.26 -22.80
CA LEU A 648 9.40 13.62 -22.52
C LEU A 648 9.63 12.22 -21.95
N ASP A 649 8.66 11.71 -21.18
CA ASP A 649 8.71 10.34 -20.69
C ASP A 649 8.60 9.34 -21.84
N ARG A 650 9.61 8.46 -21.92
CA ARG A 650 9.80 7.48 -22.99
C ARG A 650 8.71 6.42 -22.99
N ASN A 651 8.32 5.96 -21.81
CA ASN A 651 7.27 4.95 -21.63
C ASN A 651 5.91 5.54 -21.97
N GLN A 652 5.64 6.77 -21.53
CA GLN A 652 4.41 7.46 -21.84
C GLN A 652 4.26 7.69 -23.35
N TYR A 653 5.32 8.12 -24.03
CA TYR A 653 5.32 8.29 -25.49
C TYR A 653 5.03 6.99 -26.24
N LYS A 654 5.60 5.87 -25.79
CA LYS A 654 5.30 4.55 -26.34
C LYS A 654 3.81 4.22 -26.20
N ILE A 655 3.26 4.39 -24.99
CA ILE A 655 1.85 4.10 -24.68
C ILE A 655 0.92 4.97 -25.52
N ASP A 656 1.22 6.26 -25.67
CA ASP A 656 0.41 7.19 -26.45
C ASP A 656 0.42 6.84 -27.95
N ASN A 657 1.58 6.44 -28.49
CA ASN A 657 1.68 5.95 -29.87
C ASN A 657 0.90 4.65 -30.09
N GLU A 658 0.99 3.70 -29.15
CA GLU A 658 0.22 2.45 -29.20
C GLU A 658 -1.29 2.73 -29.17
N LYS A 659 -1.74 3.64 -28.28
CA LYS A 659 -3.13 4.10 -28.21
C LYS A 659 -3.58 4.77 -29.50
N PHE A 660 -2.75 5.62 -30.11
CA PHE A 660 -3.04 6.29 -31.38
C PHE A 660 -3.28 5.29 -32.51
N VAL A 661 -2.39 4.29 -32.64
CA VAL A 661 -2.51 3.22 -33.65
C VAL A 661 -3.75 2.35 -33.40
N ALA A 662 -3.99 1.96 -32.15
CA ALA A 662 -5.11 1.09 -31.79
C ALA A 662 -6.48 1.75 -32.00
N THR A 663 -6.62 3.02 -31.62
CA THR A 663 -7.90 3.77 -31.74
C THR A 663 -8.17 4.29 -33.14
N LYS A 664 -7.19 4.22 -34.06
CA LYS A 664 -7.24 4.89 -35.38
C LYS A 664 -7.66 6.36 -35.25
N SER A 665 -7.19 7.03 -34.19
CA SER A 665 -7.49 8.43 -33.96
C SER A 665 -7.05 9.27 -35.16
N LYS A 666 -7.83 10.29 -35.49
CA LYS A 666 -7.51 11.21 -36.59
C LYS A 666 -6.47 12.27 -36.22
N GLU A 667 -6.24 12.47 -34.92
CA GLU A 667 -5.39 13.54 -34.39
C GLU A 667 -4.33 12.94 -33.44
N ASP A 668 -3.08 13.36 -33.62
CA ASP A 668 -1.96 13.00 -32.76
C ASP A 668 -2.01 13.84 -31.47
N LEU A 669 -1.89 13.20 -30.31
CA LEU A 669 -1.90 13.86 -29.01
C LEU A 669 -0.82 14.94 -28.91
N TYR A 670 0.37 14.67 -29.45
CA TYR A 670 1.53 15.55 -29.35
C TYR A 670 1.41 16.83 -30.19
N THR A 671 0.37 16.95 -31.02
CA THR A 671 0.04 18.19 -31.74
C THR A 671 -1.02 19.04 -31.05
N THR A 672 -1.55 18.59 -29.91
CA THR A 672 -2.72 19.23 -29.28
C THR A 672 -2.41 20.20 -28.14
N PHE A 673 -1.19 20.16 -27.59
CA PHE A 673 -0.83 20.93 -26.40
C PHE A 673 -0.97 22.44 -26.62
N ASN A 674 -1.64 23.11 -25.70
CA ASN A 674 -1.87 24.56 -25.78
C ASN A 674 -1.55 25.32 -24.49
N VAL A 675 -1.22 24.63 -23.40
CA VAL A 675 -0.78 25.24 -22.14
C VAL A 675 0.45 24.53 -21.60
N PHE A 676 1.45 25.31 -21.16
CA PHE A 676 2.60 24.84 -20.41
C PHE A 676 2.53 25.34 -18.97
N ILE A 677 2.62 24.42 -18.01
CA ILE A 677 2.54 24.70 -16.57
C ILE A 677 3.89 24.36 -15.93
N ARG A 678 4.52 25.33 -15.25
CA ARG A 678 5.68 25.11 -14.39
C ARG A 678 5.24 24.96 -12.94
N ARG A 679 6.09 24.35 -12.11
CA ARG A 679 5.87 24.25 -10.65
C ARG A 679 6.95 25.00 -9.88
N ARG A 680 6.74 25.12 -8.56
CA ARG A 680 7.74 25.68 -7.65
C ARG A 680 8.87 24.67 -7.44
N PRO A 681 10.15 25.03 -7.64
CA PRO A 681 11.25 24.06 -7.56
C PRO A 681 11.33 23.25 -6.26
N LYS A 682 10.98 23.85 -5.12
CA LYS A 682 11.01 23.15 -3.81
C LYS A 682 9.99 22.02 -3.68
N GLU A 683 8.89 22.11 -4.40
CA GLU A 683 7.75 21.17 -4.39
C GLU A 683 7.79 20.23 -5.62
N ASN A 684 8.86 20.31 -6.43
CA ASN A 684 8.92 19.71 -7.76
C ASN A 684 10.06 18.69 -7.92
N ASN A 685 10.38 17.96 -6.85
CA ASN A 685 11.46 16.95 -6.85
C ASN A 685 10.96 15.52 -7.09
N PHE A 686 9.65 15.35 -7.36
CA PHE A 686 9.04 14.03 -7.25
C PHE A 686 9.58 13.03 -8.28
N LYS A 687 9.80 13.47 -9.53
CA LYS A 687 10.34 12.60 -10.59
C LYS A 687 11.72 12.08 -10.24
N SER A 688 12.61 12.93 -9.70
CA SER A 688 13.97 12.54 -9.33
C SER A 688 13.98 11.50 -8.22
N ILE A 689 13.05 11.61 -7.26
CA ILE A 689 12.87 10.62 -6.19
C ILE A 689 12.35 9.30 -6.77
N LEU A 690 11.31 9.34 -7.60
CA LEU A 690 10.76 8.14 -8.25
C LEU A 690 11.79 7.43 -9.13
N GLU A 691 12.57 8.19 -9.90
CA GLU A 691 13.67 7.67 -10.71
C GLU A 691 14.75 7.02 -9.83
N SER A 692 15.13 7.66 -8.72
CA SER A 692 16.10 7.09 -7.77
C SER A 692 15.60 5.77 -7.15
N ILE A 693 14.30 5.69 -6.79
CA ILE A 693 13.71 4.46 -6.26
C ILE A 693 13.70 3.35 -7.32
N ARG A 694 13.35 3.68 -8.57
CA ARG A 694 13.39 2.73 -9.69
C ARG A 694 14.81 2.24 -9.97
N ASP A 695 15.79 3.14 -9.95
CA ASP A 695 17.19 2.80 -10.15
C ASP A 695 17.69 1.88 -9.03
N LEU A 696 17.34 2.16 -7.77
CA LEU A 696 17.67 1.29 -6.63
C LEU A 696 17.14 -0.13 -6.82
N MET A 697 15.91 -0.30 -7.32
CA MET A 697 15.32 -1.61 -7.57
C MET A 697 15.94 -2.38 -8.75
N ASN A 698 16.55 -1.68 -9.70
CA ASN A 698 17.30 -2.29 -10.79
C ASN A 698 18.73 -2.68 -10.39
N THR A 699 19.21 -2.17 -9.27
CA THR A 699 20.53 -2.53 -8.73
C THR A 699 20.42 -3.66 -7.71
N ASN A 700 21.47 -4.47 -7.60
CA ASN A 700 21.65 -5.34 -6.45
C ASN A 700 22.04 -4.48 -5.24
N PHE A 701 21.08 -3.75 -4.66
CA PHE A 701 21.34 -2.86 -3.54
C PHE A 701 21.66 -3.68 -2.28
N VAL A 702 22.88 -3.50 -1.76
CA VAL A 702 23.39 -4.23 -0.59
C VAL A 702 23.18 -3.39 0.66
N VAL A 703 22.17 -3.74 1.45
CA VAL A 703 22.01 -3.27 2.83
C VAL A 703 22.94 -4.09 3.74
N PRO A 704 23.58 -3.52 4.77
CA PRO A 704 24.31 -4.32 5.74
C PRO A 704 23.45 -5.45 6.32
N ASP A 705 23.97 -6.68 6.36
CA ASP A 705 23.20 -7.87 6.76
C ASP A 705 22.52 -7.72 8.12
N TRP A 706 23.16 -7.02 9.06
CA TRP A 706 22.62 -6.77 10.41
C TRP A 706 21.44 -5.78 10.44
N LEU A 707 21.22 -5.03 9.35
CA LEU A 707 20.14 -4.05 9.22
C LEU A 707 18.99 -4.57 8.34
N SER A 708 19.25 -5.52 7.44
CA SER A 708 18.26 -6.02 6.47
C SER A 708 16.95 -6.47 7.14
N ASP A 709 17.03 -7.37 8.12
CA ASP A 709 15.85 -7.89 8.80
C ASP A 709 15.12 -6.81 9.60
N LEU A 710 15.85 -5.92 10.27
CA LEU A 710 15.26 -4.79 11.01
C LEU A 710 14.52 -3.82 10.08
N LEU A 711 15.09 -3.52 8.92
CA LEU A 711 14.48 -2.62 7.93
C LEU A 711 13.17 -3.20 7.40
N LEU A 712 13.09 -4.53 7.27
CA LEU A 712 11.88 -5.25 6.88
C LEU A 712 10.90 -5.50 8.04
N GLY A 713 11.25 -5.11 9.27
CA GLY A 713 10.42 -5.28 10.46
C GLY A 713 10.42 -6.69 11.06
N TYR A 714 11.43 -7.49 10.73
CA TYR A 714 11.63 -8.84 11.24
C TYR A 714 12.73 -8.91 12.30
N GLY A 715 12.71 -9.98 13.08
CA GLY A 715 13.71 -10.24 14.12
C GLY A 715 13.49 -9.44 15.40
N GLU A 716 14.50 -9.46 16.27
CA GLU A 716 14.47 -8.76 17.55
C GLU A 716 14.86 -7.29 17.36
N PRO A 717 14.12 -6.31 17.90
CA PRO A 717 14.42 -4.88 17.72
C PRO A 717 15.82 -4.46 18.18
N ASN A 718 16.42 -5.20 19.10
CA ASN A 718 17.75 -4.93 19.66
C ASN A 718 18.90 -5.64 18.94
N GLN A 719 18.65 -6.32 17.80
CA GLN A 719 19.68 -7.11 17.11
C GLN A 719 20.81 -6.26 16.51
N ALA A 720 20.53 -5.01 16.13
CA ALA A 720 21.53 -4.05 15.66
C ALA A 720 22.08 -3.13 16.76
N HIS A 721 21.72 -3.38 18.03
CA HIS A 721 22.31 -2.64 19.13
C HIS A 721 23.82 -2.93 19.22
N TYR A 722 24.65 -1.93 19.54
CA TYR A 722 26.11 -2.06 19.52
C TYR A 722 26.67 -3.22 20.35
N ARG A 723 25.94 -3.69 21.37
CA ARG A 723 26.29 -4.88 22.19
C ARG A 723 25.93 -6.21 21.55
N SER A 724 24.94 -6.22 20.67
CA SER A 724 24.40 -7.41 20.00
C SER A 724 25.03 -7.65 18.63
N LEU A 725 25.68 -6.61 18.06
CA LEU A 725 26.34 -6.69 16.76
C LEU A 725 27.47 -7.72 16.79
N LYS A 726 27.34 -8.74 15.93
CA LYS A 726 28.39 -9.75 15.70
C LYS A 726 29.41 -9.28 14.67
N LYS A 727 29.00 -8.41 13.72
CA LYS A 727 29.82 -7.88 12.63
C LYS A 727 29.34 -6.47 12.25
N PRO A 728 30.16 -5.42 12.39
CA PRO A 728 31.47 -5.42 13.08
C PRO A 728 31.33 -5.78 14.56
N GLU A 729 32.39 -6.33 15.16
CA GLU A 729 32.43 -6.59 16.60
C GLU A 729 32.44 -5.27 17.40
N PRO A 730 31.90 -5.24 18.63
CA PRO A 730 31.92 -4.05 19.47
C PRO A 730 33.36 -3.61 19.74
N ILE A 731 33.67 -2.33 19.55
CA ILE A 731 35.01 -1.80 19.80
C ILE A 731 35.18 -1.61 21.32
N PRO A 732 36.08 -2.37 21.98
CA PRO A 732 36.20 -2.30 23.44
C PRO A 732 36.90 -1.03 23.91
N THR A 733 37.79 -0.45 23.09
CA THR A 733 38.58 0.73 23.46
C THR A 733 38.29 1.87 22.50
N LEU A 734 37.77 2.97 23.03
CA LEU A 734 37.41 4.17 22.28
C LEU A 734 38.11 5.41 22.84
N ASP A 735 38.54 6.28 21.96
CA ASP A 735 39.07 7.60 22.33
C ASP A 735 37.91 8.59 22.38
N PHE A 736 37.61 9.10 23.57
CA PHE A 736 36.52 10.05 23.77
C PHE A 736 36.99 11.51 23.59
N TYR A 737 38.27 11.75 23.28
CA TYR A 737 38.82 13.08 23.03
C TYR A 737 38.38 14.11 24.10
N ASP A 738 37.70 15.18 23.68
CA ASP A 738 37.23 16.29 24.51
C ASP A 738 35.77 16.13 24.98
N THR A 739 35.19 14.94 24.84
CA THR A 739 33.81 14.64 25.30
C THR A 739 33.62 15.00 26.77
N PHE A 740 34.61 14.68 27.62
CA PHE A 740 34.56 14.98 29.05
C PHE A 740 35.40 16.23 29.38
N LEU A 741 34.74 17.24 29.95
CA LEU A 741 35.40 18.45 30.47
C LEU A 741 36.47 18.16 31.53
N ASP A 742 36.19 17.23 32.44
CA ASP A 742 37.05 16.82 33.53
C ASP A 742 36.74 15.37 33.97
N TYR A 743 37.51 14.85 34.93
CA TYR A 743 37.31 13.51 35.45
C TYR A 743 36.00 13.35 36.27
N ASP A 744 35.55 14.41 36.94
CA ASP A 744 34.30 14.38 37.71
C ASP A 744 33.08 14.25 36.79
N HIS A 745 33.12 14.90 35.64
CA HIS A 745 32.17 14.73 34.56
C HIS A 745 32.18 13.28 34.07
N LEU A 746 33.34 12.72 33.74
CA LEU A 746 33.46 11.31 33.34
C LEU A 746 32.88 10.35 34.40
N LYS A 747 33.15 10.61 35.68
CA LYS A 747 32.61 9.82 36.79
C LYS A 747 31.09 9.94 36.91
N ALA A 748 30.55 11.14 36.76
CA ALA A 748 29.11 11.37 36.77
C ALA A 748 28.41 10.71 35.57
N SER A 749 29.10 10.60 34.42
CA SER A 749 28.55 10.04 33.17
C SER A 749 28.32 8.53 33.21
N PHE A 750 29.01 7.78 34.07
CA PHE A 750 28.87 6.31 34.16
C PHE A 750 28.55 5.85 35.60
N PRO A 751 27.34 6.13 36.14
CA PRO A 751 27.00 5.85 37.53
C PRO A 751 27.01 4.35 37.90
N GLY A 752 26.87 3.47 36.92
CA GLY A 752 26.85 2.00 37.11
C GLY A 752 28.17 1.28 36.77
N TYR A 753 29.24 2.00 36.47
CA TYR A 753 30.55 1.42 36.12
C TYR A 753 31.62 1.75 37.15
N GLN A 754 32.51 0.80 37.41
CA GLN A 754 33.72 1.03 38.20
C GLN A 754 34.84 1.55 37.30
N LEU A 755 35.32 2.77 37.58
CA LEU A 755 36.42 3.39 36.84
C LEU A 755 37.77 2.99 37.44
N VAL A 756 38.69 2.50 36.61
CA VAL A 756 40.07 2.18 37.00
C VAL A 756 41.04 2.98 36.12
N LEU A 757 41.80 3.88 36.75
CA LEU A 757 42.81 4.70 36.08
C LEU A 757 44.08 3.88 35.83
N LYS A 758 44.61 3.96 34.61
CA LYS A 758 45.75 3.15 34.18
C LYS A 758 47.10 3.69 34.65
N ASP A 759 47.27 5.02 34.77
CA ASP A 759 48.43 5.70 35.38
C ASP A 759 48.08 7.18 35.71
N GLY A 760 48.60 7.72 36.83
CA GLY A 760 48.00 8.81 37.61
C GLY A 760 48.14 10.27 37.12
N GLN A 761 47.33 10.71 36.16
CA GLN A 761 46.89 12.12 36.01
C GLN A 761 45.41 12.23 35.61
N PHE A 762 44.67 13.17 36.20
CA PHE A 762 43.22 13.34 35.95
C PHE A 762 42.88 14.26 34.76
N SER A 763 43.86 14.58 33.90
CA SER A 763 43.68 15.55 32.82
C SER A 763 43.09 14.90 31.57
N ALA A 764 41.94 15.41 31.12
CA ALA A 764 41.38 15.10 29.81
C ALA A 764 42.36 15.51 28.68
N PRO A 765 42.37 14.82 27.52
CA PRO A 765 41.42 13.80 27.03
C PRO A 765 41.59 12.39 27.63
N PHE A 766 40.53 11.58 27.50
CA PHE A 766 40.48 10.21 28.03
C PHE A 766 40.19 9.19 26.93
N ARG A 767 40.99 8.12 26.90
CA ARG A 767 40.67 6.88 26.18
C ARG A 767 40.07 5.88 27.16
N LEU A 768 38.90 5.35 26.83
CA LEU A 768 38.16 4.44 27.69
C LEU A 768 38.18 3.03 27.10
N SER A 769 38.52 2.03 27.92
CA SER A 769 38.37 0.62 27.57
C SER A 769 37.27 -0.01 28.42
N PHE A 770 36.23 -0.49 27.77
CA PHE A 770 35.06 -1.12 28.38
C PHE A 770 35.31 -2.63 28.47
N GLU A 771 35.44 -3.16 29.69
CA GLU A 771 35.68 -4.59 29.89
C GLU A 771 34.43 -5.43 29.58
N ASP A 772 33.23 -4.89 29.78
CA ASP A 772 31.94 -5.53 29.49
C ASP A 772 31.67 -5.75 27.99
N LEU A 773 32.48 -5.15 27.12
CA LEU A 773 32.43 -5.37 25.68
C LEU A 773 33.44 -6.43 25.19
N LYS A 774 34.34 -6.92 26.06
CA LYS A 774 35.27 -7.99 25.70
C LYS A 774 34.59 -9.34 25.92
N ALA A 775 34.77 -10.25 24.96
CA ALA A 775 34.05 -11.53 24.87
C ALA A 775 34.13 -12.45 26.12
N ASP A 776 35.07 -12.20 27.04
CA ASP A 776 35.36 -13.07 28.19
C ASP A 776 35.05 -12.43 29.57
N ILE A 777 34.63 -11.16 29.64
CA ILE A 777 34.53 -10.42 30.92
C ILE A 777 33.18 -9.68 31.00
N ASN A 778 32.31 -10.09 31.93
CA ASN A 778 31.01 -9.43 32.21
C ASN A 778 31.07 -8.43 33.37
N GLU A 779 32.25 -7.85 33.63
CA GLU A 779 32.42 -6.85 34.69
C GLU A 779 32.12 -5.45 34.17
N LYS A 780 31.25 -4.70 34.86
CA LYS A 780 30.98 -3.28 34.58
C LYS A 780 32.14 -2.40 35.03
N LYS A 781 33.26 -2.52 34.32
CA LYS A 781 34.53 -1.85 34.62
C LYS A 781 35.04 -1.11 33.40
N ILE A 782 35.50 0.12 33.60
CA ILE A 782 36.08 0.96 32.55
C ILE A 782 37.51 1.29 32.94
N ILE A 783 38.47 0.95 32.07
CA ILE A 783 39.85 1.40 32.20
C ILE A 783 39.98 2.77 31.55
N VAL A 784 40.36 3.76 32.35
CA VAL A 784 40.53 5.15 31.93
C VAL A 784 42.02 5.42 31.69
N GLU A 785 42.37 5.71 30.44
CA GLU A 785 43.73 6.06 30.02
C GLU A 785 43.77 7.55 29.60
N PRO A 786 44.22 8.45 30.49
CA PRO A 786 44.45 9.85 30.16
C PRO A 786 45.67 9.98 29.23
N TYR A 787 45.65 10.90 28.28
CA TYR A 787 46.79 11.15 27.40
C TYR A 787 46.98 12.63 27.08
N VAL A 788 48.21 13.02 26.72
CA VAL A 788 48.52 14.38 26.28
C VAL A 788 48.31 14.47 24.76
N PRO A 789 47.47 15.40 24.26
CA PRO A 789 47.28 15.58 22.83
C PRO A 789 48.60 15.93 22.13
N ILE A 790 48.78 15.43 20.90
CA ILE A 790 49.97 15.74 20.09
C ILE A 790 50.02 17.25 19.82
N ASN A 791 51.16 17.87 20.11
CA ASN A 791 51.38 19.29 19.88
C ASN A 791 51.30 19.64 18.38
N ARG A 792 50.42 20.56 18.00
CA ARG A 792 50.17 21.00 16.60
C ARG A 792 51.01 22.22 16.18
N GLY A 793 52.14 22.44 16.83
CA GLY A 793 53.10 23.50 16.53
C GLY A 793 53.12 24.63 17.56
N PRO A 794 54.01 25.62 17.38
CA PRO A 794 54.33 26.60 18.42
C PRO A 794 53.29 27.72 18.60
N TYR A 795 52.32 27.82 17.69
CA TYR A 795 51.35 28.93 17.69
C TYR A 795 50.12 28.60 18.54
N PRO A 796 49.73 29.47 19.50
CA PRO A 796 48.53 29.26 20.31
C PRO A 796 47.23 29.15 19.51
N LYS A 797 47.19 29.73 18.29
CA LYS A 797 46.06 29.61 17.35
C LYS A 797 45.86 28.19 16.82
N ASN A 798 46.88 27.32 16.94
CA ASN A 798 46.82 25.93 16.48
C ASN A 798 46.21 24.99 17.54
N ILE A 799 45.90 25.49 18.74
CA ILE A 799 45.18 24.72 19.76
C ILE A 799 43.75 24.48 19.25
N PRO A 800 43.30 23.23 19.15
CA PRO A 800 41.95 22.93 18.67
C PRO A 800 40.90 23.52 19.61
N LYS A 801 39.78 23.96 19.04
CA LYS A 801 38.59 24.29 19.81
C LYS A 801 38.14 23.03 20.55
N LYS A 802 37.86 23.15 21.84
CA LYS A 802 37.37 22.06 22.69
C LYS A 802 35.88 22.21 22.94
N ASN A 803 35.21 21.07 23.09
CA ASN A 803 33.86 20.99 23.62
C ASN A 803 33.76 21.69 24.99
N GLN A 804 32.65 22.37 25.21
CA GLN A 804 32.32 23.06 26.47
C GLN A 804 31.03 22.51 27.12
N VAL A 805 30.37 21.55 26.46
CA VAL A 805 29.13 20.98 26.94
C VAL A 805 29.43 19.89 27.96
N LYS A 806 28.84 20.02 29.15
CA LYS A 806 28.81 18.95 30.16
C LYS A 806 27.65 18.01 29.85
N PHE A 807 27.93 16.94 29.10
CA PHE A 807 26.92 15.97 28.69
C PHE A 807 26.32 15.21 29.88
N THR A 808 25.03 14.89 29.80
CA THR A 808 24.38 14.02 30.77
C THR A 808 24.78 12.56 30.55
N PRO A 809 24.59 11.65 31.54
CA PRO A 809 24.84 10.23 31.36
C PRO A 809 24.11 9.64 30.13
N THR A 810 22.87 10.08 29.88
CA THR A 810 22.09 9.65 28.71
C THR A 810 22.70 10.12 27.39
N GLN A 811 23.21 11.36 27.33
CA GLN A 811 23.90 11.89 26.15
C GLN A 811 25.23 11.17 25.91
N ILE A 812 25.95 10.82 26.98
CA ILE A 812 27.19 10.02 26.87
C ILE A 812 26.90 8.60 26.38
N GLU A 813 25.81 7.96 26.82
CA GLU A 813 25.41 6.66 26.28
C GLU A 813 25.06 6.76 24.78
N ALA A 814 24.42 7.86 24.34
CA ALA A 814 24.17 8.11 22.92
C ALA A 814 25.49 8.30 22.13
N ILE A 815 26.46 9.06 22.67
CA ILE A 815 27.78 9.25 22.06
C ILE A 815 28.57 7.94 22.03
N LYS A 816 28.45 7.10 23.06
CA LYS A 816 29.07 5.78 23.11
C LYS A 816 28.44 4.82 22.10
N SER A 817 27.14 4.94 21.88
CA SER A 817 26.38 4.07 20.97
C SER A 817 26.55 4.43 19.49
N GLY A 818 26.79 5.71 19.18
CA GLY A 818 27.05 6.19 17.82
C GLY A 818 28.51 6.01 17.43
#